data_AF-A0A3M3EP61-F1
#
_entry.id   AF-A0A3M3EP61-F1
#
_cell.length_a   1.000
_cell.length_b   1.000
_cell.length_c   1.000
_cell.angle_alpha   90.00
_cell.angle_beta   90.00
_cell.angle_gamma   90.00
#
_symmetry.space_group_name_H-M   'P 1'
#
loop_
_entity.id
_entity.type
_entity.pdbx_description
1 polymer ?
#
loop_
_entity_poly.entity_id
_entity_poly.type
_entity_poly.pdbx_seq_one_letter_code
_entity_poly.pdbx_strand_id
1 'polypeptide(L)'
;MSFVAPQSAIASRLAPTGFGEIPVGAGLLAMAEARLARILDVMTPSRASPLPQGPGVDHNIRGRCRSRVGASLLAIGSARCWIMSACLWALAFPAHGASMSWSGIRDGSLYLQTDRPDQVTVRWAPAWQADANSEHLYLLNGQGRLVGERLIKRAQVRGEQQWPLLPGAASYRLEIPGYSFRRYSVEHDARTQALFAPAKVHFSAEAHDGDELYFKVAAGERAMLAGKFHGGVQALQARRVADGKQLQLNLKRYPAYWQFDQIALPVTDVEQIWRLHLLGNGKAAFWLDGTANLFAQTPAHLRPLREDPGQAHLRVYGDVLGTTPKLGVSLPYAMPPPSAYPVIDALKPQAASYYSFVDVTAAKADHEDRFRRLYQDRFGITQDITLLAGSARKADLRADRLSNSGLQAWLESTRALGGKGIHYLGFADEPNLNYADFASYQQVFESMANQVRALPANARSGVRIAIPASSRFTNGPLAENAADKRGIDWARRLLASYGDQIDALAWHEWMVRDLLATRVYRHSVRRAASLVGLDHNGRPRKALLLDQTNMSSGSSLSPYDQETHYAALWWTSVVINASADGLLDMLNWFQSADEPEYPKGMVRVLGNDRFELKPVGLAQQFIRQHWLDQVLRLDNDAFEVDALAMATGSQRSLLGVNKSTRAQQVSIDGTPCPQTQPTLVYFGPDNHSRNAPLNCEAGQIRFLLPGETLFALGWSASSFPQPATRQEAP
;
A
#
# COMPACT_ATOMS: atom_id res chain seq x y z
N MET A 1 -2.66 -40.42 43.75
CA MET A 1 -3.58 -40.90 44.81
C MET A 1 -4.84 -40.07 44.74
N SER A 2 -5.96 -40.77 44.60
CA SER A 2 -7.30 -40.28 44.25
C SER A 2 -7.95 -39.40 45.32
N PHE A 3 -8.87 -38.52 44.92
CA PHE A 3 -10.34 -38.57 45.17
C PHE A 3 -10.92 -37.17 44.83
N VAL A 4 -11.58 -36.99 43.68
CA VAL A 4 -13.03 -37.15 43.39
C VAL A 4 -13.88 -35.95 43.83
N ALA A 5 -14.62 -35.41 42.84
CA ALA A 5 -15.59 -34.32 42.83
C ALA A 5 -16.94 -34.70 43.54
N PRO A 6 -18.01 -33.87 43.56
CA PRO A 6 -18.81 -33.45 42.37
C PRO A 6 -19.22 -31.95 42.39
N GLN A 7 -19.41 -31.24 41.27
CA GLN A 7 -20.55 -31.18 40.31
C GLN A 7 -21.92 -30.71 40.85
N SER A 8 -22.47 -29.72 40.12
CA SER A 8 -23.87 -29.30 39.85
C SER A 8 -24.15 -27.85 40.29
N ALA A 9 -24.24 -26.85 39.41
CA ALA A 9 -25.20 -26.57 38.32
C ALA A 9 -26.60 -26.10 38.80
N ILE A 10 -27.18 -25.17 38.01
CA ILE A 10 -28.54 -24.60 38.06
C ILE A 10 -28.68 -23.36 38.95
N ALA A 11 -29.39 -22.29 38.61
CA ALA A 11 -29.78 -21.59 37.37
C ALA A 11 -30.57 -20.36 37.86
N SER A 12 -30.72 -19.37 36.96
CA SER A 12 -31.87 -18.46 36.88
C SER A 12 -32.01 -17.43 38.01
N ARG A 13 -32.24 -16.14 37.81
CA ARG A 13 -32.72 -15.25 36.73
C ARG A 13 -33.51 -14.20 37.53
N LEU A 14 -33.44 -12.95 37.09
CA LEU A 14 -34.46 -11.90 37.28
C LEU A 14 -34.47 -11.14 38.61
N ALA A 15 -34.03 -9.89 38.49
CA ALA A 15 -34.38 -8.71 39.29
C ALA A 15 -35.86 -8.28 39.05
N PRO A 16 -36.31 -7.06 39.42
CA PRO A 16 -36.00 -6.14 40.53
C PRO A 16 -37.31 -5.62 41.21
N THR A 17 -37.17 -4.72 42.19
CA THR A 17 -38.08 -3.59 42.62
C THR A 17 -37.99 -3.47 44.16
N GLY A 18 -37.89 -2.31 44.81
CA GLY A 18 -37.79 -0.92 44.41
C GLY A 18 -37.49 -0.05 45.64
N PHE A 19 -37.06 1.18 45.38
CA PHE A 19 -37.14 2.42 46.17
C PHE A 19 -36.90 2.43 47.71
N GLY A 20 -35.89 3.21 48.12
CA GLY A 20 -35.70 3.75 49.47
C GLY A 20 -34.63 4.84 49.47
N GLU A 21 -34.91 5.94 50.18
CA GLU A 21 -34.32 7.29 50.07
C GLU A 21 -32.87 7.47 50.59
N ILE A 22 -32.27 8.60 50.17
CA ILE A 22 -30.89 9.08 50.41
C ILE A 22 -30.74 9.63 51.85
N PRO A 23 -29.55 9.60 52.51
CA PRO A 23 -28.70 10.80 52.51
C PRO A 23 -27.17 10.57 52.49
N VAL A 24 -26.51 11.36 51.63
CA VAL A 24 -25.20 12.03 51.78
C VAL A 24 -24.00 11.26 52.35
N GLY A 25 -23.00 11.01 51.50
CA GLY A 25 -21.63 10.68 51.90
C GLY A 25 -20.67 10.78 50.71
N ALA A 26 -19.66 11.64 50.82
CA ALA A 26 -18.72 12.02 49.77
C ALA A 26 -17.94 10.85 49.14
N GLY A 27 -17.54 11.02 47.87
CA GLY A 27 -16.51 10.18 47.26
C GLY A 27 -16.31 10.45 45.77
N LEU A 28 -15.27 11.21 45.44
CA LEU A 28 -14.61 11.18 44.13
C LEU A 28 -14.60 9.75 43.59
N LEU A 29 -15.30 9.47 42.47
CA LEU A 29 -15.09 8.34 41.53
C LEU A 29 -16.27 8.26 40.54
N ALA A 30 -16.51 9.32 39.76
CA ALA A 30 -17.51 9.27 38.67
C ALA A 30 -17.26 10.29 37.53
N MET A 31 -16.03 10.77 37.34
CA MET A 31 -15.67 11.68 36.23
C MET A 31 -14.63 11.12 35.25
N ALA A 32 -14.22 9.86 35.41
CA ALA A 32 -13.20 9.24 34.54
C ALA A 32 -13.81 8.52 33.31
N GLU A 33 -15.00 7.91 33.43
CA GLU A 33 -15.61 7.17 32.30
C GLU A 33 -16.30 8.09 31.28
N ALA A 34 -16.85 9.23 31.70
CA ALA A 34 -17.57 10.14 30.81
C ALA A 34 -16.65 10.99 29.89
N ARG A 35 -15.32 11.01 30.13
CA ARG A 35 -14.38 11.75 29.27
C ARG A 35 -13.93 10.95 28.05
N LEU A 36 -13.90 9.62 28.11
CA LEU A 36 -13.51 8.80 26.95
C LEU A 36 -14.64 8.68 25.92
N ALA A 37 -15.90 8.55 26.37
CA ALA A 37 -17.05 8.51 25.46
C ALA A 37 -17.16 9.80 24.60
N ARG A 38 -16.86 10.97 25.17
CA ARG A 38 -16.84 12.24 24.42
C ARG A 38 -15.61 12.48 23.55
N ILE A 39 -14.49 11.78 23.79
CA ILE A 39 -13.31 11.83 22.92
C ILE A 39 -13.52 10.94 21.68
N LEU A 40 -14.34 9.89 21.81
CA LEU A 40 -14.65 8.94 20.72
C LEU A 40 -15.87 9.33 19.88
N ASP A 41 -16.86 10.05 20.44
CA ASP A 41 -18.06 10.50 19.70
C ASP A 41 -17.79 11.60 18.63
N VAL A 42 -16.58 12.17 18.59
CA VAL A 42 -16.24 13.30 17.69
C VAL A 42 -15.42 12.84 16.47
N MET A 43 -14.98 11.59 16.43
CA MET A 43 -14.15 11.08 15.33
C MET A 43 -14.90 10.03 14.52
N THR A 44 -15.70 10.45 13.53
CA THR A 44 -15.87 9.62 12.34
C THR A 44 -14.68 9.81 11.39
N PRO A 45 -14.28 8.77 10.64
CA PRO A 45 -12.97 8.69 10.00
C PRO A 45 -12.99 9.27 8.57
N SER A 46 -11.82 9.45 7.95
CA SER A 46 -11.71 9.82 6.52
C SER A 46 -12.61 8.92 5.68
N ARG A 47 -13.50 9.51 4.88
CA ARG A 47 -14.43 8.82 3.97
C ARG A 47 -13.73 8.30 2.72
N ALA A 48 -12.48 7.86 2.82
CA ALA A 48 -11.92 6.94 1.83
C ALA A 48 -12.79 5.67 1.86
N SER A 49 -13.78 5.61 0.95
CA SER A 49 -14.90 4.68 0.98
C SER A 49 -14.47 3.29 1.43
N PRO A 50 -15.10 2.68 2.47
CA PRO A 50 -14.95 1.26 2.67
C PRO A 50 -15.32 0.55 1.37
N LEU A 51 -14.60 -0.52 1.04
CA LEU A 51 -14.83 -1.30 -0.17
C LEU A 51 -16.33 -1.50 -0.41
N PRO A 52 -16.86 -1.22 -1.63
CA PRO A 52 -18.25 -1.51 -1.92
C PRO A 52 -18.52 -3.01 -1.73
N GLN A 53 -19.24 -3.36 -0.66
CA GLN A 53 -19.72 -4.72 -0.37
C GLN A 53 -21.12 -4.95 -1.00
N GLY A 54 -21.46 -4.22 -2.07
CA GLY A 54 -22.75 -4.29 -2.75
C GLY A 54 -22.86 -5.45 -3.75
N PRO A 55 -24.07 -5.98 -4.00
CA PRO A 55 -24.30 -7.12 -4.88
C PRO A 55 -24.01 -6.74 -6.35
N GLY A 56 -23.46 -7.69 -7.10
CA GLY A 56 -23.23 -7.54 -8.53
C GLY A 56 -24.53 -7.20 -9.26
N VAL A 57 -24.51 -6.07 -9.99
CA VAL A 57 -25.57 -5.76 -10.95
C VAL A 57 -25.20 -6.45 -12.25
N ASP A 58 -25.86 -7.56 -12.50
CA ASP A 58 -25.83 -8.31 -13.74
C ASP A 58 -26.44 -7.43 -14.85
N HIS A 59 -25.68 -7.11 -15.90
CA HIS A 59 -26.19 -6.38 -17.08
C HIS A 59 -26.04 -7.25 -18.32
N ASN A 60 -27.02 -8.13 -18.50
CA ASN A 60 -27.37 -8.71 -19.78
C ASN A 60 -28.10 -7.63 -20.62
N ILE A 61 -27.37 -6.92 -21.48
CA ILE A 61 -27.98 -6.10 -22.54
C ILE A 61 -27.66 -6.73 -23.89
N ARG A 62 -28.61 -7.56 -24.36
CA ARG A 62 -28.75 -7.90 -25.78
C ARG A 62 -29.26 -6.67 -26.54
N GLY A 63 -28.34 -5.85 -27.03
CA GLY A 63 -28.62 -4.80 -28.00
C GLY A 63 -28.46 -5.32 -29.43
N ARG A 64 -29.57 -5.68 -30.09
CA ARG A 64 -29.62 -5.89 -31.54
C ARG A 64 -29.37 -4.55 -32.26
N CYS A 65 -28.21 -4.38 -32.87
CA CYS A 65 -28.05 -3.36 -33.92
C CYS A 65 -28.66 -3.88 -35.23
N ARG A 66 -29.83 -3.32 -35.59
CA ARG A 66 -30.33 -3.31 -36.97
C ARG A 66 -29.50 -2.29 -37.75
N SER A 67 -28.80 -2.77 -38.78
CA SER A 67 -28.34 -1.94 -39.90
C SER A 67 -29.11 -2.37 -41.15
N ARG A 68 -29.66 -1.40 -41.87
CA ARG A 68 -30.45 -1.58 -43.08
C ARG A 68 -29.83 -0.69 -44.17
N VAL A 69 -29.60 -1.33 -45.32
CA VAL A 69 -29.52 -0.81 -46.70
C VAL A 69 -28.19 -0.22 -47.19
N GLY A 70 -27.71 -0.82 -48.29
CA GLY A 70 -26.69 -0.30 -49.20
C GLY A 70 -26.34 -1.35 -50.25
N ALA A 71 -27.21 -1.51 -51.25
CA ALA A 71 -27.07 -2.47 -52.36
C ALA A 71 -25.99 -2.05 -53.37
N SER A 72 -25.30 -3.01 -53.98
CA SER A 72 -24.95 -3.03 -55.41
C SER A 72 -24.50 -4.42 -55.87
N LEU A 73 -24.86 -4.71 -57.12
CA LEU A 73 -24.96 -6.01 -57.80
C LEU A 73 -23.63 -6.54 -58.39
N LEU A 74 -23.54 -7.88 -58.40
CA LEU A 74 -23.09 -8.83 -59.44
C LEU A 74 -21.93 -8.49 -60.42
N ALA A 75 -20.95 -9.39 -60.45
CA ALA A 75 -20.40 -9.93 -61.70
C ALA A 75 -19.97 -11.41 -61.52
N ILE A 76 -20.51 -12.27 -62.40
CA ILE A 76 -20.17 -13.69 -62.59
C ILE A 76 -18.98 -13.79 -63.55
N GLY A 77 -18.03 -14.67 -63.26
CA GLY A 77 -16.92 -15.00 -64.15
C GLY A 77 -16.20 -16.27 -63.72
N SER A 78 -16.66 -17.40 -64.25
CA SER A 78 -16.07 -18.73 -64.13
C SER A 78 -14.84 -18.91 -65.04
N ALA A 79 -13.74 -19.50 -64.53
CA ALA A 79 -12.96 -20.55 -65.21
C ALA A 79 -11.71 -21.00 -64.43
N ARG A 80 -11.81 -22.24 -63.92
CA ARG A 80 -10.83 -23.36 -63.92
C ARG A 80 -9.31 -23.12 -63.97
N CYS A 81 -8.69 -24.01 -63.18
CA CYS A 81 -7.45 -24.77 -63.45
C CYS A 81 -6.16 -24.21 -62.84
N TRP A 82 -5.85 -24.64 -61.60
CA TRP A 82 -4.53 -25.12 -61.18
C TRP A 82 -4.72 -26.05 -59.98
N ILE A 83 -5.10 -27.30 -60.26
CA ILE A 83 -4.83 -28.43 -59.36
C ILE A 83 -3.45 -28.94 -59.77
N MET A 84 -2.43 -28.72 -58.93
CA MET A 84 -1.18 -29.51 -58.83
C MET A 84 -0.14 -28.68 -58.05
N SER A 85 -0.21 -28.75 -56.72
CA SER A 85 0.88 -28.46 -55.75
C SER A 85 0.44 -28.70 -54.29
N ALA A 86 -0.81 -29.09 -54.06
CA ALA A 86 -1.31 -29.51 -52.75
C ALA A 86 -1.02 -31.00 -52.49
N CYS A 87 0.24 -31.35 -52.21
CA CYS A 87 0.64 -32.57 -51.50
C CYS A 87 2.16 -32.52 -51.29
N LEU A 88 2.62 -31.86 -50.21
CA LEU A 88 3.90 -32.11 -49.50
C LEU A 88 4.30 -31.04 -48.46
N TRP A 89 3.42 -30.11 -48.07
CA TRP A 89 3.68 -29.14 -46.98
C TRP A 89 2.59 -29.15 -45.88
N ALA A 90 1.89 -30.29 -45.71
CA ALA A 90 0.83 -30.46 -44.72
C ALA A 90 1.18 -31.43 -43.57
N LEU A 91 2.46 -31.50 -43.18
CA LEU A 91 2.90 -32.26 -42.00
C LEU A 91 3.96 -31.48 -41.20
N ALA A 92 3.57 -30.30 -40.73
CA ALA A 92 4.18 -29.66 -39.57
C ALA A 92 3.14 -28.76 -38.90
N PHE A 93 1.96 -29.31 -38.58
CA PHE A 93 1.17 -28.71 -37.51
C PHE A 93 1.93 -29.03 -36.22
N PRO A 94 2.49 -28.06 -35.48
CA PRO A 94 2.82 -28.34 -34.10
C PRO A 94 1.50 -28.74 -33.46
N ALA A 95 1.46 -29.95 -32.90
CA ALA A 95 0.42 -30.36 -32.00
C ALA A 95 0.34 -29.27 -30.93
N HIS A 96 -0.65 -28.39 -31.03
CA HIS A 96 -0.93 -27.43 -29.97
C HIS A 96 -1.36 -28.31 -28.80
N GLY A 97 -0.47 -28.43 -27.81
CA GLY A 97 -0.78 -29.11 -26.56
C GLY A 97 -2.06 -28.50 -25.98
N ALA A 98 -2.81 -29.30 -25.22
CA ALA A 98 -3.92 -28.77 -24.45
C ALA A 98 -3.42 -27.55 -23.65
N SER A 99 -4.13 -26.42 -23.73
CA SER A 99 -3.83 -25.24 -22.93
C SER A 99 -4.58 -25.31 -21.60
N MET A 100 -3.97 -24.76 -20.56
CA MET A 100 -4.63 -24.51 -19.28
C MET A 100 -4.86 -23.01 -19.12
N SER A 101 -5.91 -22.64 -18.39
CA SER A 101 -6.28 -21.25 -18.18
C SER A 101 -6.69 -21.02 -16.73
N TRP A 102 -6.02 -20.06 -16.09
CA TRP A 102 -6.50 -19.44 -14.87
C TRP A 102 -7.36 -18.25 -15.26
N SER A 103 -8.60 -18.19 -14.79
CA SER A 103 -9.50 -17.08 -15.14
C SER A 103 -9.89 -16.27 -13.93
N GLY A 104 -10.20 -15.00 -14.16
CA GLY A 104 -10.77 -14.14 -13.13
C GLY A 104 -9.80 -13.73 -12.02
N ILE A 105 -8.48 -13.84 -12.19
CA ILE A 105 -7.52 -13.39 -11.17
C ILE A 105 -7.66 -11.86 -10.98
N ARG A 106 -7.65 -11.44 -9.71
CA ARG A 106 -7.80 -10.06 -9.26
C ARG A 106 -6.66 -9.58 -8.37
N ASP A 107 -5.93 -10.49 -7.72
CA ASP A 107 -4.82 -10.21 -6.81
C ASP A 107 -4.01 -11.51 -6.59
N GLY A 108 -2.69 -11.41 -6.44
CA GLY A 108 -1.81 -12.53 -6.09
C GLY A 108 -0.80 -12.93 -7.15
N SER A 109 -0.09 -14.03 -6.87
CA SER A 109 1.04 -14.50 -7.68
C SER A 109 0.73 -15.84 -8.33
N LEU A 110 1.08 -15.99 -9.62
CA LEU A 110 1.06 -17.27 -10.32
C LEU A 110 2.50 -17.71 -10.60
N TYR A 111 2.90 -18.81 -9.97
CA TYR A 111 4.21 -19.43 -10.18
C TYR A 111 4.13 -20.43 -11.33
N LEU A 112 5.03 -20.30 -12.29
CA LEU A 112 5.02 -21.07 -13.53
C LEU A 112 6.36 -21.79 -13.71
N GLN A 113 6.33 -23.10 -13.92
CA GLN A 113 7.51 -23.89 -14.17
C GLN A 113 7.30 -24.80 -15.38
N THR A 114 8.21 -24.71 -16.35
CA THR A 114 8.15 -25.51 -17.57
C THR A 114 9.46 -26.26 -17.80
N ASP A 115 9.38 -27.47 -18.33
CA ASP A 115 10.52 -28.31 -18.74
C ASP A 115 10.86 -28.15 -20.23
N ARG A 116 10.10 -27.32 -20.95
CA ARG A 116 10.26 -27.00 -22.37
C ARG A 116 9.90 -25.54 -22.65
N PRO A 117 10.30 -24.96 -23.79
CA PRO A 117 9.84 -23.62 -24.15
C PRO A 117 8.31 -23.55 -24.16
N ASP A 118 7.76 -22.54 -23.50
CA ASP A 118 6.32 -22.24 -23.44
C ASP A 118 6.10 -20.73 -23.56
N GLN A 119 4.84 -20.29 -23.67
CA GLN A 119 4.44 -18.90 -23.57
C GLN A 119 3.33 -18.74 -22.54
N VAL A 120 3.46 -17.73 -21.68
CA VAL A 120 2.37 -17.26 -20.84
C VAL A 120 1.65 -16.12 -21.54
N THR A 121 0.33 -16.26 -21.69
CA THR A 121 -0.55 -15.24 -22.27
C THR A 121 -1.47 -14.69 -21.19
N VAL A 122 -1.35 -13.40 -20.88
CA VAL A 122 -2.20 -12.70 -19.92
C VAL A 122 -3.18 -11.81 -20.67
N ARG A 123 -4.47 -12.08 -20.55
CA ARG A 123 -5.57 -11.28 -21.09
C ARG A 123 -6.26 -10.54 -19.97
N TRP A 124 -6.77 -9.34 -20.26
CA TRP A 124 -7.56 -8.58 -19.30
C TRP A 124 -8.85 -8.02 -19.88
N ALA A 125 -9.84 -7.94 -19.01
CA ALA A 125 -11.14 -7.33 -19.25
C ALA A 125 -11.49 -6.35 -18.12
N PRO A 126 -12.32 -5.32 -18.35
CA PRO A 126 -12.70 -4.39 -17.31
C PRO A 126 -13.52 -5.10 -16.24
N ALA A 127 -13.28 -4.77 -14.98
CA ALA A 127 -14.10 -5.23 -13.85
C ALA A 127 -14.85 -4.06 -13.22
N TRP A 128 -14.14 -3.06 -12.70
CA TRP A 128 -14.71 -1.85 -12.10
C TRP A 128 -13.70 -0.71 -12.22
N GLN A 129 -14.11 0.48 -12.67
CA GLN A 129 -13.24 1.68 -12.79
C GLN A 129 -11.91 1.44 -13.54
N ALA A 130 -11.87 0.50 -14.48
CA ALA A 130 -10.66 0.17 -15.25
C ALA A 130 -10.14 1.38 -16.05
N ASP A 131 -11.05 2.24 -16.50
CA ASP A 131 -10.82 3.46 -17.26
C ASP A 131 -10.25 4.63 -16.42
N ALA A 132 -10.33 4.54 -15.09
CA ALA A 132 -9.77 5.51 -14.16
C ALA A 132 -8.40 5.09 -13.60
N ASN A 133 -8.01 3.82 -13.78
CA ASN A 133 -6.90 3.20 -13.06
C ASN A 133 -5.91 2.52 -14.01
N SER A 134 -4.64 2.89 -13.87
CA SER A 134 -3.53 2.18 -14.50
C SER A 134 -3.02 1.08 -13.56
N GLU A 135 -2.56 -0.02 -14.13
CA GLU A 135 -2.10 -1.21 -13.40
C GLU A 135 -0.79 -1.72 -14.00
N HIS A 136 0.00 -2.44 -13.22
CA HIS A 136 1.22 -3.08 -13.69
C HIS A 136 1.09 -4.60 -13.52
N LEU A 137 1.67 -5.34 -14.45
CA LEU A 137 1.94 -6.77 -14.32
C LEU A 137 3.45 -6.98 -14.37
N TYR A 138 3.96 -7.91 -13.58
CA TYR A 138 5.38 -8.24 -13.55
C TYR A 138 5.60 -9.73 -13.79
N LEU A 139 6.60 -10.08 -14.58
CA LEU A 139 7.08 -11.44 -14.74
C LEU A 139 8.53 -11.49 -14.27
N LEU A 140 8.76 -12.25 -13.21
CA LEU A 140 10.08 -12.53 -12.66
C LEU A 140 10.50 -13.94 -13.05
N ASN A 141 11.80 -14.15 -13.30
CA ASN A 141 12.34 -15.49 -13.47
C ASN A 141 12.65 -16.16 -12.12
N GLY A 142 13.15 -17.39 -12.17
CA GLY A 142 13.50 -18.20 -11.00
C GLY A 142 14.56 -17.60 -10.05
N GLN A 143 15.34 -16.61 -10.51
CA GLN A 143 16.32 -15.87 -9.71
C GLN A 143 15.83 -14.47 -9.31
N GLY A 144 14.60 -14.09 -9.66
CA GLY A 144 13.98 -12.84 -9.20
C GLY A 144 14.26 -11.64 -10.10
N ARG A 145 14.86 -11.89 -11.26
CA ARG A 145 15.09 -10.86 -12.27
C ARG A 145 13.78 -10.56 -12.99
N LEU A 146 13.46 -9.28 -13.12
CA LEU A 146 12.36 -8.81 -13.95
C LEU A 146 12.67 -9.12 -15.42
N VAL A 147 11.91 -10.03 -16.01
CA VAL A 147 12.03 -10.46 -17.41
C VAL A 147 10.84 -10.03 -18.27
N GLY A 148 9.76 -9.58 -17.63
CA GLY A 148 8.63 -8.93 -18.29
C GLY A 148 7.97 -7.90 -17.39
N GLU A 149 7.58 -6.77 -17.95
CA GLU A 149 6.74 -5.76 -17.29
C GLU A 149 5.67 -5.29 -18.26
N ARG A 150 4.45 -5.10 -17.75
CA ARG A 150 3.37 -4.49 -18.53
C ARG A 150 2.65 -3.42 -17.71
N LEU A 151 2.93 -2.15 -18.03
CA LEU A 151 2.06 -1.03 -17.66
C LEU A 151 0.81 -1.06 -18.54
N ILE A 152 -0.34 -1.34 -17.93
CA ILE A 152 -1.66 -1.22 -18.52
C ILE A 152 -2.16 0.20 -18.26
N LYS A 153 -2.20 1.02 -19.31
CA LYS A 153 -2.71 2.38 -19.20
C LYS A 153 -4.22 2.35 -18.94
N ARG A 154 -4.73 3.32 -18.18
CA ARG A 154 -6.17 3.50 -17.91
C ARG A 154 -7.08 3.33 -19.14
N ALA A 155 -6.70 3.89 -20.30
CA ALA A 155 -7.47 3.79 -21.56
C ALA A 155 -7.54 2.36 -22.14
N GLN A 156 -6.65 1.46 -21.71
CA GLN A 156 -6.58 0.06 -22.13
C GLN A 156 -7.43 -0.81 -21.19
N VAL A 157 -8.75 -0.65 -21.27
CA VAL A 157 -9.69 -1.42 -20.44
C VAL A 157 -9.72 -2.91 -20.79
N ARG A 158 -9.30 -3.28 -22.01
CA ARG A 158 -9.12 -4.65 -22.50
C ARG A 158 -7.77 -4.78 -23.20
N GLY A 159 -7.22 -5.99 -23.24
CA GLY A 159 -5.99 -6.28 -23.98
C GLY A 159 -5.37 -7.61 -23.63
N GLU A 160 -4.16 -7.82 -24.15
CA GLU A 160 -3.37 -9.03 -24.00
C GLU A 160 -1.88 -8.67 -23.90
N GLN A 161 -1.13 -9.50 -23.19
CA GLN A 161 0.33 -9.51 -23.12
C GLN A 161 0.82 -10.95 -23.17
N GLN A 162 1.87 -11.21 -23.94
CA GLN A 162 2.53 -12.52 -24.01
C GLN A 162 3.99 -12.39 -23.56
N TRP A 163 4.49 -13.40 -22.86
CA TRP A 163 5.90 -13.53 -22.52
C TRP A 163 6.39 -14.97 -22.73
N PRO A 164 7.61 -15.15 -23.23
CA PRO A 164 8.21 -16.48 -23.34
C PRO A 164 8.61 -17.01 -21.95
N LEU A 165 8.40 -18.31 -21.75
CA LEU A 165 8.91 -19.07 -20.61
C LEU A 165 10.00 -20.01 -21.11
N LEU A 166 11.20 -19.88 -20.56
CA LEU A 166 12.31 -20.78 -20.85
C LEU A 166 12.25 -22.00 -19.92
N PRO A 167 12.66 -23.19 -20.41
CA PRO A 167 12.72 -24.38 -19.58
C PRO A 167 13.68 -24.17 -18.40
N GLY A 168 13.25 -24.58 -17.21
CA GLY A 168 14.04 -24.38 -15.99
C GLY A 168 13.45 -25.08 -14.77
N ALA A 169 14.33 -25.39 -13.83
CA ALA A 169 13.92 -25.99 -12.56
C ALA A 169 13.33 -24.96 -11.58
N ALA A 170 13.73 -23.69 -11.68
CA ALA A 170 13.21 -22.61 -10.85
C ALA A 170 11.97 -21.97 -11.49
N SER A 171 11.01 -21.59 -10.65
CA SER A 171 9.70 -21.11 -11.10
C SER A 171 9.77 -19.63 -11.48
N TYR A 172 9.18 -19.28 -12.63
CA TYR A 172 8.78 -17.91 -12.90
C TYR A 172 7.69 -17.49 -11.92
N ARG A 173 7.58 -16.18 -11.67
CA ARG A 173 6.49 -15.57 -10.89
C ARG A 173 5.83 -14.49 -11.74
N LEU A 174 4.59 -14.73 -12.15
CA LEU A 174 3.72 -13.70 -12.68
C LEU A 174 3.01 -13.02 -11.50
N GLU A 175 3.26 -11.73 -11.31
CA GLU A 175 2.64 -10.93 -10.28
C GLU A 175 1.49 -10.09 -10.84
N ILE A 176 0.32 -10.23 -10.22
CA ILE A 176 -0.85 -9.35 -10.41
C ILE A 176 -1.02 -8.58 -9.10
N PRO A 177 -0.33 -7.43 -8.94
CA PRO A 177 -0.20 -6.76 -7.67
C PRO A 177 -1.48 -6.02 -7.26
N GLY A 178 -2.17 -6.54 -6.24
CA GLY A 178 -3.16 -5.81 -5.46
C GLY A 178 -4.53 -5.65 -6.13
N TYR A 179 -5.38 -4.85 -5.48
CA TYR A 179 -6.79 -4.65 -5.80
C TYR A 179 -7.03 -4.25 -7.27
N SER A 180 -7.22 -5.26 -8.13
CA SER A 180 -7.27 -5.00 -9.55
C SER A 180 -8.61 -4.41 -9.98
N PHE A 181 -8.57 -3.43 -10.89
CA PHE A 181 -9.71 -2.82 -11.56
C PHE A 181 -10.11 -3.59 -12.83
N ARG A 182 -9.35 -4.63 -13.17
CA ARG A 182 -9.53 -5.55 -14.28
C ARG A 182 -9.64 -6.98 -13.78
N ARG A 183 -10.14 -7.87 -14.64
CA ARG A 183 -10.06 -9.33 -14.47
C ARG A 183 -8.96 -9.84 -15.38
N TYR A 184 -8.07 -10.66 -14.85
CA TYR A 184 -7.03 -11.30 -15.62
C TYR A 184 -7.33 -12.77 -15.89
N SER A 185 -7.09 -13.18 -17.12
CA SER A 185 -7.02 -14.60 -17.51
C SER A 185 -5.60 -14.90 -17.95
N VAL A 186 -5.02 -15.99 -17.45
CA VAL A 186 -3.65 -16.41 -17.73
C VAL A 186 -3.68 -17.77 -18.38
N GLU A 187 -3.17 -17.87 -19.59
CA GLU A 187 -3.10 -19.11 -20.38
C GLU A 187 -1.64 -19.56 -20.57
N HIS A 188 -1.43 -20.87 -20.50
CA HIS A 188 -0.14 -21.53 -20.68
C HIS A 188 -0.33 -22.98 -21.16
N ASP A 189 0.74 -23.67 -21.56
CA ASP A 189 0.69 -25.10 -21.92
C ASP A 189 0.31 -25.96 -20.71
N ALA A 190 -0.47 -27.03 -20.89
CA ALA A 190 -0.92 -27.89 -19.79
C ALA A 190 0.21 -28.63 -19.05
N ARG A 191 1.39 -28.77 -19.67
CA ARG A 191 2.58 -29.33 -18.99
C ARG A 191 3.35 -28.30 -18.18
N THR A 192 3.12 -27.01 -18.42
CA THR A 192 3.62 -25.95 -17.54
C THR A 192 2.88 -26.06 -16.22
N GLN A 193 3.65 -26.32 -15.17
CA GLN A 193 3.13 -26.40 -13.80
C GLN A 193 2.77 -25.00 -13.34
N ALA A 194 1.58 -24.86 -12.77
CA ALA A 194 1.07 -23.58 -12.31
C ALA A 194 0.59 -23.68 -10.85
N LEU A 195 1.14 -22.81 -10.00
CA LEU A 195 0.77 -22.70 -8.59
C LEU A 195 0.34 -21.26 -8.30
N PHE A 196 -0.89 -21.08 -7.86
CA PHE A 196 -1.45 -19.79 -7.50
C PHE A 196 -1.33 -19.54 -6.00
N ALA A 197 -0.77 -18.39 -5.63
CA ALA A 197 -0.72 -17.86 -4.27
C ALA A 197 -1.68 -16.67 -4.14
N PRO A 198 -2.88 -16.87 -3.56
CA PRO A 198 -3.83 -15.79 -3.33
C PRO A 198 -3.35 -14.84 -2.22
N ALA A 199 -3.69 -13.56 -2.34
CA ALA A 199 -3.48 -12.58 -1.29
C ALA A 199 -4.41 -12.86 -0.10
N LYS A 200 -3.84 -12.98 1.10
CA LYS A 200 -4.60 -13.34 2.31
C LYS A 200 -5.61 -12.26 2.67
N VAL A 201 -6.79 -12.66 3.14
CA VAL A 201 -7.94 -11.80 3.52
C VAL A 201 -8.60 -11.05 2.35
N HIS A 202 -7.84 -10.66 1.33
CA HIS A 202 -8.34 -10.01 0.13
C HIS A 202 -9.01 -11.01 -0.81
N PHE A 203 -9.99 -10.57 -1.61
CA PHE A 203 -10.44 -11.40 -2.72
C PHE A 203 -9.36 -11.40 -3.80
N SER A 204 -9.04 -12.59 -4.28
CA SER A 204 -7.93 -12.82 -5.21
C SER A 204 -8.38 -13.29 -6.58
N ALA A 205 -9.64 -13.76 -6.68
CA ALA A 205 -10.23 -14.21 -7.94
C ALA A 205 -11.75 -13.98 -7.98
N GLU A 206 -12.32 -14.08 -9.18
CA GLU A 206 -13.73 -14.36 -9.41
C GLU A 206 -13.88 -15.84 -9.76
N ALA A 207 -14.74 -16.54 -9.02
CA ALA A 207 -15.00 -17.97 -9.17
C ALA A 207 -16.44 -18.24 -9.63
N HIS A 208 -16.64 -19.37 -10.28
CA HIS A 208 -17.95 -19.95 -10.55
C HIS A 208 -18.27 -21.05 -9.54
N ASP A 209 -19.55 -21.34 -9.37
CA ASP A 209 -19.99 -22.39 -8.46
C ASP A 209 -19.42 -23.74 -8.89
N GLY A 210 -18.68 -24.37 -7.97
CA GLY A 210 -18.03 -25.66 -8.21
C GLY A 210 -16.63 -25.58 -8.81
N ASP A 211 -16.03 -24.39 -8.94
CA ASP A 211 -14.60 -24.27 -9.29
C ASP A 211 -13.76 -25.09 -8.29
N GLU A 212 -12.92 -25.98 -8.83
CA GLU A 212 -12.06 -26.89 -8.08
C GLU A 212 -10.60 -26.46 -8.13
N LEU A 213 -9.94 -26.49 -6.98
CA LEU A 213 -8.50 -26.33 -6.83
C LEU A 213 -7.94 -27.47 -5.99
N TYR A 214 -6.63 -27.61 -5.96
CA TYR A 214 -5.90 -28.59 -5.15
C TYR A 214 -4.81 -27.89 -4.36
N PHE A 215 -4.52 -28.40 -3.17
CA PHE A 215 -3.41 -27.94 -2.35
C PHE A 215 -2.78 -29.10 -1.58
N LYS A 216 -1.59 -28.87 -1.05
CA LYS A 216 -0.77 -29.88 -0.36
C LYS A 216 -0.46 -29.45 1.07
N VAL A 217 -0.47 -30.41 1.99
CA VAL A 217 -0.04 -30.24 3.38
C VAL A 217 1.04 -31.29 3.66
N ALA A 218 2.23 -30.86 4.08
CA ALA A 218 3.32 -31.78 4.37
C ALA A 218 3.10 -32.53 5.70
N ALA A 219 3.85 -33.61 5.89
CA ALA A 219 3.81 -34.40 7.12
C ALA A 219 4.13 -33.52 8.34
N GLY A 220 3.32 -33.64 9.40
CA GLY A 220 3.50 -32.92 10.67
C GLY A 220 3.07 -31.46 10.67
N GLU A 221 2.68 -30.88 9.52
CA GLU A 221 2.26 -29.47 9.46
C GLU A 221 0.90 -29.24 10.13
N ARG A 222 0.77 -28.07 10.79
CA ARG A 222 -0.47 -27.61 11.41
C ARG A 222 -1.15 -26.61 10.50
N ALA A 223 -1.76 -27.12 9.43
CA ALA A 223 -2.39 -26.29 8.42
C ALA A 223 -3.80 -25.82 8.81
N MET A 224 -4.14 -24.58 8.44
CA MET A 224 -5.50 -24.05 8.48
C MET A 224 -5.95 -23.63 7.09
N LEU A 225 -7.17 -24.00 6.72
CA LEU A 225 -7.87 -23.41 5.58
C LEU A 225 -8.66 -22.21 6.06
N ALA A 226 -8.42 -21.05 5.47
CA ALA A 226 -9.10 -19.82 5.81
C ALA A 226 -9.76 -19.18 4.59
N GLY A 227 -10.78 -18.37 4.84
CA GLY A 227 -11.49 -17.65 3.79
C GLY A 227 -12.32 -16.50 4.34
N LYS A 228 -12.68 -15.56 3.46
CA LYS A 228 -13.51 -14.40 3.81
C LYS A 228 -14.61 -14.17 2.78
N PHE A 229 -15.83 -13.92 3.26
CA PHE A 229 -16.92 -13.54 2.38
C PHE A 229 -16.76 -12.10 1.88
N HIS A 230 -16.71 -11.90 0.56
CA HIS A 230 -16.70 -10.60 -0.12
C HIS A 230 -17.88 -10.42 -1.09
N GLY A 231 -19.02 -11.08 -0.84
CA GLY A 231 -20.20 -10.99 -1.70
C GLY A 231 -20.26 -11.97 -2.87
N GLY A 232 -19.50 -13.08 -2.81
CA GLY A 232 -19.47 -14.11 -3.85
C GLY A 232 -19.46 -15.52 -3.25
N VAL A 233 -18.29 -16.16 -3.24
CA VAL A 233 -18.11 -17.49 -2.62
C VAL A 233 -18.53 -17.44 -1.15
N GLN A 234 -19.41 -18.36 -0.76
CA GLN A 234 -20.05 -18.42 0.56
C GLN A 234 -19.58 -19.57 1.44
N ALA A 235 -18.92 -20.57 0.86
CA ALA A 235 -18.31 -21.66 1.61
C ALA A 235 -17.12 -22.27 0.86
N LEU A 236 -16.18 -22.83 1.62
CA LEU A 236 -15.05 -23.60 1.12
C LEU A 236 -15.22 -25.05 1.56
N GLN A 237 -15.13 -26.00 0.64
CA GLN A 237 -15.21 -27.43 0.97
C GLN A 237 -13.90 -28.11 0.59
N ALA A 238 -13.19 -28.65 1.59
CA ALA A 238 -11.94 -29.36 1.40
C ALA A 238 -12.16 -30.87 1.54
N ARG A 239 -11.75 -31.66 0.56
CA ARG A 239 -11.81 -33.13 0.56
C ARG A 239 -10.42 -33.71 0.36
N ARG A 240 -9.93 -34.48 1.32
CA ARG A 240 -8.64 -35.16 1.23
C ARG A 240 -8.72 -36.26 0.17
N VAL A 241 -7.75 -36.27 -0.75
CA VAL A 241 -7.76 -37.17 -1.91
C VAL A 241 -7.55 -38.64 -1.49
N ALA A 242 -6.71 -38.89 -0.49
CA ALA A 242 -6.32 -40.25 -0.10
C ALA A 242 -7.47 -41.09 0.49
N ASP A 243 -8.35 -40.49 1.28
CA ASP A 243 -9.38 -41.21 2.03
C ASP A 243 -10.77 -40.56 1.98
N GLY A 244 -10.91 -39.47 1.22
CA GLY A 244 -12.18 -38.77 1.06
C GLY A 244 -12.62 -37.96 2.28
N LYS A 245 -11.79 -37.79 3.32
CA LYS A 245 -12.15 -36.99 4.50
C LYS A 245 -12.51 -35.57 4.09
N GLN A 246 -13.67 -35.09 4.53
CA GLN A 246 -14.23 -33.83 4.11
C GLN A 246 -14.36 -32.84 5.27
N LEU A 247 -14.07 -31.58 4.99
CA LEU A 247 -14.24 -30.43 5.87
C LEU A 247 -14.98 -29.33 5.10
N GLN A 248 -15.83 -28.58 5.79
CA GLN A 248 -16.54 -27.45 5.20
C GLN A 248 -16.38 -26.23 6.11
N LEU A 249 -16.01 -25.11 5.50
CA LEU A 249 -15.88 -23.80 6.11
C LEU A 249 -16.94 -22.87 5.51
N ASN A 250 -17.96 -22.54 6.28
CA ASN A 250 -18.96 -21.55 5.87
C ASN A 250 -18.41 -20.15 6.13
N LEU A 251 -18.47 -19.27 5.12
CA LEU A 251 -17.94 -17.92 5.16
C LEU A 251 -19.03 -16.94 5.61
N LYS A 252 -18.84 -16.36 6.80
CA LYS A 252 -19.77 -15.42 7.42
C LYS A 252 -19.50 -14.00 6.95
N ARG A 253 -20.54 -13.17 7.06
CA ARG A 253 -20.44 -11.72 6.85
C ARG A 253 -19.89 -11.08 8.12
N TYR A 254 -18.72 -10.44 8.00
CA TYR A 254 -18.14 -9.64 9.07
C TYR A 254 -18.17 -8.16 8.72
N PRO A 255 -18.61 -7.28 9.63
CA PRO A 255 -18.50 -5.83 9.43
C PRO A 255 -17.04 -5.37 9.30
N ALA A 256 -16.15 -5.92 10.13
CA ALA A 256 -14.74 -5.57 10.09
C ALA A 256 -14.01 -6.31 8.95
N TYR A 257 -13.17 -5.59 8.20
CA TYR A 257 -12.48 -6.15 7.05
C TYR A 257 -11.47 -7.24 7.44
N TRP A 258 -10.76 -7.07 8.56
CA TRP A 258 -9.74 -8.02 9.04
C TRP A 258 -10.29 -9.32 9.62
N GLN A 259 -11.60 -9.44 9.86
CA GLN A 259 -12.22 -10.67 10.39
C GLN A 259 -12.54 -11.67 9.27
N PHE A 260 -12.27 -12.94 9.51
CA PHE A 260 -12.47 -14.04 8.55
C PHE A 260 -12.72 -15.36 9.28
N ASP A 261 -13.11 -16.38 8.52
CA ASP A 261 -13.34 -17.74 9.05
C ASP A 261 -12.15 -18.65 8.73
N GLN A 262 -11.88 -19.62 9.60
CA GLN A 262 -10.84 -20.62 9.39
C GLN A 262 -11.23 -21.97 9.99
N ILE A 263 -10.67 -23.05 9.45
CA ILE A 263 -10.81 -24.42 9.96
C ILE A 263 -9.46 -25.14 9.95
N ALA A 264 -9.14 -25.82 11.03
CA ALA A 264 -7.92 -26.62 11.12
C ALA A 264 -8.04 -27.89 10.26
N LEU A 265 -6.98 -28.20 9.52
CA LEU A 265 -6.84 -29.45 8.81
C LEU A 265 -6.23 -30.52 9.75
N PRO A 266 -6.57 -31.81 9.61
CA PRO A 266 -6.03 -32.86 10.47
C PRO A 266 -4.52 -33.06 10.21
N VAL A 267 -3.72 -32.95 11.27
CA VAL A 267 -2.28 -33.25 11.23
C VAL A 267 -2.08 -34.75 11.02
N THR A 268 -1.16 -35.13 10.14
CA THR A 268 -0.75 -36.52 9.91
C THR A 268 0.75 -36.62 9.67
N ASP A 269 1.33 -37.80 9.90
CA ASP A 269 2.75 -38.07 9.66
C ASP A 269 3.08 -38.37 8.19
N VAL A 270 2.07 -38.29 7.31
CA VAL A 270 2.22 -38.42 5.85
C VAL A 270 1.74 -37.16 5.15
N GLU A 271 2.28 -36.92 3.96
CA GLU A 271 1.83 -35.84 3.08
C GLU A 271 0.37 -36.03 2.66
N GLN A 272 -0.37 -34.92 2.57
CA GLN A 272 -1.77 -34.91 2.19
C GLN A 272 -2.00 -34.02 0.97
N ILE A 273 -2.78 -34.52 0.01
CA ILE A 273 -3.36 -33.70 -1.06
C ILE A 273 -4.84 -33.50 -0.77
N TRP A 274 -5.28 -32.27 -0.88
CA TRP A 274 -6.67 -31.86 -0.69
C TRP A 274 -7.21 -31.25 -1.96
N ARG A 275 -8.46 -31.60 -2.29
CA ARG A 275 -9.28 -30.90 -3.27
C ARG A 275 -10.10 -29.84 -2.55
N LEU A 276 -10.11 -28.62 -3.06
CA LEU A 276 -10.87 -27.48 -2.57
C LEU A 276 -11.96 -27.12 -3.57
N HIS A 277 -13.22 -27.11 -3.15
CA HIS A 277 -14.34 -26.62 -3.93
C HIS A 277 -14.74 -25.24 -3.41
N LEU A 278 -14.89 -24.28 -4.32
CA LEU A 278 -15.41 -22.96 -4.03
C LEU A 278 -16.93 -22.98 -4.27
N LEU A 279 -17.72 -22.79 -3.21
CA LEU A 279 -19.18 -22.85 -3.27
C LEU A 279 -19.76 -21.43 -3.38
N GLY A 280 -20.47 -21.15 -4.47
CA GLY A 280 -21.00 -19.82 -4.84
C GLY A 280 -20.31 -19.17 -6.03
N ASN A 281 -20.85 -18.06 -6.52
CA ASN A 281 -20.37 -17.34 -7.71
C ASN A 281 -19.89 -15.93 -7.35
N GLY A 282 -18.81 -15.45 -7.99
CA GLY A 282 -18.28 -14.10 -7.83
C GLY A 282 -16.98 -14.05 -7.04
N LYS A 283 -16.77 -13.00 -6.24
CA LYS A 283 -15.50 -12.76 -5.52
C LYS A 283 -15.15 -13.92 -4.58
N ALA A 284 -13.91 -14.40 -4.65
CA ALA A 284 -13.35 -15.47 -3.85
C ALA A 284 -12.13 -15.00 -3.04
N ALA A 285 -12.11 -15.31 -1.74
CA ALA A 285 -10.96 -15.14 -0.85
C ALA A 285 -10.75 -16.42 -0.05
N PHE A 286 -9.60 -17.06 -0.27
CA PHE A 286 -9.19 -18.30 0.37
C PHE A 286 -7.67 -18.32 0.47
N TRP A 287 -7.11 -18.93 1.50
CA TRP A 287 -5.67 -19.10 1.68
C TRP A 287 -5.38 -20.20 2.70
N LEU A 288 -4.09 -20.54 2.82
CA LEU A 288 -3.58 -21.45 3.83
C LEU A 288 -2.66 -20.74 4.82
N ASP A 289 -2.77 -21.15 6.08
CA ASP A 289 -1.84 -20.82 7.15
C ASP A 289 -1.19 -22.08 7.70
N GLY A 290 0.05 -21.97 8.19
CA GLY A 290 0.80 -23.11 8.76
C GLY A 290 1.31 -24.14 7.75
N THR A 291 1.16 -23.86 6.45
CA THR A 291 1.69 -24.61 5.30
C THR A 291 1.88 -23.66 4.12
N ALA A 292 2.38 -24.14 2.97
CA ALA A 292 2.53 -23.34 1.77
C ALA A 292 1.17 -22.86 1.23
N ASN A 293 1.02 -21.54 1.07
CA ASN A 293 -0.18 -20.92 0.49
C ASN A 293 -0.18 -21.04 -1.04
N LEU A 294 -0.26 -22.27 -1.56
CA LEU A 294 -0.13 -22.59 -2.98
C LEU A 294 -1.25 -23.54 -3.42
N PHE A 295 -1.93 -23.16 -4.50
CA PHE A 295 -3.06 -23.90 -5.08
C PHE A 295 -2.79 -24.23 -6.54
N ALA A 296 -3.28 -25.38 -7.01
CA ALA A 296 -3.18 -25.81 -8.40
C ALA A 296 -4.56 -26.19 -8.96
N GLN A 297 -4.74 -26.12 -10.28
CA GLN A 297 -5.93 -26.66 -10.94
C GLN A 297 -5.89 -28.19 -11.05
N THR A 298 -4.72 -28.82 -10.91
CA THR A 298 -4.57 -30.29 -10.92
C THR A 298 -3.59 -30.77 -9.85
N PRO A 299 -3.75 -31.98 -9.28
CA PRO A 299 -2.82 -32.52 -8.30
C PRO A 299 -1.38 -32.67 -8.81
N ALA A 300 -1.21 -32.93 -10.11
CA ALA A 300 0.11 -33.16 -10.72
C ALA A 300 1.02 -31.92 -10.70
N HIS A 301 0.44 -30.73 -10.53
CA HIS A 301 1.16 -29.47 -10.45
C HIS A 301 1.63 -29.13 -9.03
N LEU A 302 1.22 -29.88 -7.99
CA LEU A 302 1.57 -29.63 -6.58
C LEU A 302 3.01 -30.04 -6.21
N ARG A 303 3.97 -29.50 -6.95
CA ARG A 303 5.40 -29.67 -6.65
C ARG A 303 5.88 -28.56 -5.70
N PRO A 304 6.96 -28.81 -4.93
CA PRO A 304 7.59 -27.75 -4.14
C PRO A 304 7.99 -26.57 -5.03
N LEU A 305 7.65 -25.37 -4.59
CA LEU A 305 8.11 -24.14 -5.23
C LEU A 305 9.63 -24.06 -5.16
N ARG A 306 10.29 -23.75 -6.28
CA ARG A 306 11.74 -23.54 -6.33
C ARG A 306 12.06 -22.12 -6.74
N GLU A 307 12.62 -21.37 -5.80
CA GLU A 307 13.15 -20.02 -5.98
C GLU A 307 14.67 -20.09 -5.74
N ASP A 308 15.45 -19.85 -6.79
CA ASP A 308 16.90 -19.85 -6.66
C ASP A 308 17.38 -18.49 -6.11
N PRO A 309 18.51 -18.42 -5.40
CA PRO A 309 19.06 -17.14 -4.94
C PRO A 309 19.26 -16.15 -6.09
N GLY A 310 18.93 -14.89 -5.83
CA GLY A 310 19.06 -13.81 -6.81
C GLY A 310 20.38 -13.05 -6.71
N GLN A 311 20.54 -12.07 -7.59
CA GLN A 311 21.68 -11.15 -7.62
C GLN A 311 21.18 -9.72 -7.66
N ALA A 312 21.84 -8.84 -6.91
CA ALA A 312 21.60 -7.41 -6.93
C ALA A 312 22.92 -6.66 -7.14
N HIS A 313 22.98 -5.88 -8.22
CA HIS A 313 24.11 -5.02 -8.53
C HIS A 313 23.72 -3.55 -8.29
N LEU A 314 24.44 -2.93 -7.37
CA LEU A 314 24.22 -1.56 -6.95
C LEU A 314 25.43 -0.72 -7.33
N ARG A 315 25.22 0.44 -7.94
CA ARG A 315 26.30 1.38 -8.25
C ARG A 315 26.00 2.75 -7.67
N VAL A 316 26.79 3.13 -6.66
CA VAL A 316 26.67 4.41 -5.96
C VAL A 316 27.53 5.45 -6.67
N TYR A 317 26.99 6.67 -6.82
CA TYR A 317 27.71 7.82 -7.37
C TYR A 317 27.83 8.92 -6.33
N GLY A 318 28.74 9.88 -6.57
CA GLY A 318 28.91 11.07 -5.72
C GLY A 318 27.89 12.18 -5.95
N ASP A 319 27.07 12.08 -7.01
CA ASP A 319 26.10 13.10 -7.40
C ASP A 319 24.97 13.21 -6.37
N VAL A 320 24.74 14.41 -5.84
CA VAL A 320 23.60 14.71 -4.97
C VAL A 320 22.39 15.08 -5.84
N LEU A 321 21.30 14.32 -5.71
CA LEU A 321 20.05 14.54 -6.45
C LEU A 321 19.11 15.53 -5.74
N GLY A 322 19.24 15.64 -4.42
CA GLY A 322 18.35 16.44 -3.60
C GLY A 322 18.43 16.10 -2.13
N THR A 323 17.56 16.70 -1.33
CA THR A 323 17.38 16.31 0.07
C THR A 323 16.51 15.07 0.19
N THR A 324 16.75 14.27 1.21
CA THR A 324 15.76 13.27 1.62
C THR A 324 14.49 13.96 2.16
N PRO A 325 13.28 13.39 1.94
CA PRO A 325 12.07 13.92 2.55
C PRO A 325 12.13 13.82 4.08
N LYS A 326 11.38 14.70 4.76
CA LYS A 326 11.06 14.53 6.17
C LYS A 326 10.10 13.34 6.31
N LEU A 327 10.56 12.30 7.00
CA LEU A 327 9.73 11.14 7.30
C LEU A 327 8.87 11.44 8.52
N GLY A 328 7.55 11.35 8.37
CA GLY A 328 6.60 11.71 9.39
C GLY A 328 5.48 10.71 9.60
N VAL A 329 4.54 11.09 10.47
CA VAL A 329 3.37 10.28 10.83
C VAL A 329 2.15 11.16 10.99
N SER A 330 0.97 10.58 10.79
CA SER A 330 -0.28 11.24 11.16
C SER A 330 -0.46 11.24 12.68
N LEU A 331 -0.49 12.42 13.29
CA LEU A 331 -0.65 12.62 14.74
C LEU A 331 -2.12 12.83 15.11
N PRO A 332 -2.54 12.42 16.32
CA PRO A 332 -3.95 12.49 16.70
C PRO A 332 -4.43 13.94 16.88
N TYR A 333 -5.72 14.16 16.62
CA TYR A 333 -6.43 15.40 16.98
C TYR A 333 -6.79 15.40 18.48
N ALA A 334 -5.80 15.16 19.34
CA ALA A 334 -5.98 15.08 20.77
C ALA A 334 -4.64 15.24 21.47
N MET A 335 -4.66 15.51 22.77
CA MET A 335 -3.47 15.38 23.61
C MET A 335 -3.16 13.89 23.83
N PRO A 336 -2.05 13.34 23.28
CA PRO A 336 -1.66 11.98 23.64
C PRO A 336 -1.36 11.90 25.14
N PRO A 337 -1.70 10.78 25.81
CA PRO A 337 -1.35 10.59 27.20
C PRO A 337 0.18 10.48 27.36
N PRO A 338 0.77 10.92 28.49
CA PRO A 338 2.21 10.81 28.72
C PRO A 338 2.79 9.40 28.57
N SER A 339 1.99 8.38 28.86
CA SER A 339 2.32 6.96 28.65
C SER A 339 2.60 6.60 27.18
N ALA A 340 2.07 7.37 26.22
CA ALA A 340 2.35 7.20 24.79
C ALA A 340 3.62 7.94 24.33
N TYR A 341 4.19 8.84 25.12
CA TYR A 341 5.32 9.66 24.67
C TYR A 341 6.56 8.83 24.31
N PRO A 342 6.98 7.82 25.09
CA PRO A 342 8.17 7.04 24.75
C PRO A 342 8.07 6.34 23.40
N VAL A 343 6.89 5.82 23.03
CA VAL A 343 6.69 5.15 21.73
C VAL A 343 6.61 6.17 20.58
N ILE A 344 6.07 7.37 20.79
CA ILE A 344 6.09 8.44 19.77
C ILE A 344 7.52 8.98 19.58
N ASP A 345 8.25 9.24 20.68
CA ASP A 345 9.65 9.68 20.65
C ASP A 345 10.52 8.64 19.93
N ALA A 346 10.25 7.35 20.17
CA ALA A 346 10.89 6.25 19.50
C ALA A 346 10.75 6.29 17.97
N LEU A 347 9.60 6.69 17.43
CA LEU A 347 9.39 6.80 15.98
C LEU A 347 10.25 7.90 15.33
N LYS A 348 10.73 8.87 16.13
CA LYS A 348 11.50 10.05 15.70
C LYS A 348 10.92 10.72 14.45
N PRO A 349 9.63 11.09 14.44
CA PRO A 349 9.01 11.77 13.30
C PRO A 349 9.71 13.12 13.06
N GLN A 350 9.99 13.44 11.80
CA GLN A 350 10.52 14.75 11.39
C GLN A 350 9.46 15.69 10.84
N ALA A 351 8.29 15.13 10.52
CA ALA A 351 7.13 15.83 10.03
C ALA A 351 5.85 15.19 10.57
N ALA A 352 4.72 15.87 10.42
CA ALA A 352 3.43 15.29 10.76
C ALA A 352 2.31 15.74 9.82
N SER A 353 1.25 14.93 9.75
CA SER A 353 -0.06 15.35 9.27
C SER A 353 -1.07 15.31 10.42
N TYR A 354 -2.02 16.23 10.47
CA TYR A 354 -3.15 16.14 11.40
C TYR A 354 -4.35 16.95 10.90
N TYR A 355 -5.52 16.66 11.44
CA TYR A 355 -6.74 17.42 11.13
C TYR A 355 -6.82 18.70 11.94
N SER A 356 -7.56 19.68 11.44
CA SER A 356 -8.13 20.77 12.23
C SER A 356 -9.62 20.89 11.91
N PHE A 357 -10.45 20.99 12.96
CA PHE A 357 -11.90 21.00 12.79
C PHE A 357 -12.46 22.42 12.88
N VAL A 358 -12.90 22.96 11.74
CA VAL A 358 -13.26 24.39 11.61
C VAL A 358 -14.45 24.79 12.48
N ASP A 359 -15.37 23.88 12.76
CA ASP A 359 -16.50 24.09 13.66
C ASP A 359 -16.07 24.10 15.13
N VAL A 360 -15.05 23.30 15.48
CA VAL A 360 -14.46 23.29 16.83
C VAL A 360 -13.63 24.56 17.07
N THR A 361 -12.77 24.94 16.12
CA THR A 361 -11.92 26.13 16.26
C THR A 361 -12.71 27.43 16.15
N ALA A 362 -13.79 27.48 15.35
CA ALA A 362 -14.71 28.62 15.33
C ALA A 362 -15.44 28.80 16.67
N ALA A 363 -15.81 27.70 17.34
CA ALA A 363 -16.47 27.75 18.64
C ALA A 363 -15.48 27.99 19.80
N LYS A 364 -14.26 27.47 19.68
CA LYS A 364 -13.21 27.54 20.70
C LYS A 364 -11.83 27.66 20.04
N ALA A 365 -11.39 28.89 19.82
CA ALA A 365 -10.17 29.20 19.06
C ALA A 365 -8.88 28.59 19.63
N ASP A 366 -8.79 28.40 20.96
CA ASP A 366 -7.62 27.85 21.64
C ASP A 366 -7.67 26.32 21.84
N HIS A 367 -8.65 25.63 21.27
CA HIS A 367 -8.83 24.19 21.49
C HIS A 367 -7.58 23.37 21.14
N GLU A 368 -6.91 23.73 20.05
CA GLU A 368 -5.81 22.94 19.47
C GLU A 368 -4.43 23.31 20.04
N ASP A 369 -4.31 24.50 20.63
CA ASP A 369 -3.06 25.10 21.07
C ASP A 369 -2.17 24.15 21.87
N ARG A 370 -2.76 23.44 22.83
CA ARG A 370 -2.00 22.63 23.79
C ARG A 370 -1.31 21.45 23.11
N PHE A 371 -2.01 20.72 22.25
CA PHE A 371 -1.41 19.56 21.57
C PHE A 371 -0.50 20.00 20.42
N ARG A 372 -0.82 21.09 19.72
CA ARG A 372 0.08 21.64 18.68
C ARG A 372 1.41 22.11 19.27
N ARG A 373 1.39 22.78 20.43
CA ARG A 373 2.61 23.10 21.20
C ARG A 373 3.37 21.86 21.65
N LEU A 374 2.67 20.83 22.15
CA LEU A 374 3.33 19.56 22.48
C LEU A 374 4.06 18.98 21.26
N TYR A 375 3.41 18.94 20.10
CA TYR A 375 3.99 18.38 18.89
C TYR A 375 5.22 19.16 18.42
N GLN A 376 5.15 20.49 18.46
CA GLN A 376 6.28 21.35 18.10
C GLN A 376 7.43 21.25 19.11
N ASP A 377 7.15 21.42 20.41
CA ASP A 377 8.19 21.60 21.43
C ASP A 377 8.75 20.26 21.96
N ARG A 378 7.92 19.23 22.16
CA ARG A 378 8.38 17.91 22.63
C ARG A 378 8.83 17.02 21.49
N PHE A 379 7.96 16.85 20.49
CA PHE A 379 8.23 15.91 19.39
C PHE A 379 9.04 16.55 18.26
N GLY A 380 9.36 17.84 18.35
CA GLY A 380 10.24 18.52 17.39
C GLY A 380 9.63 18.67 16.00
N ILE A 381 8.30 18.67 15.88
CA ILE A 381 7.62 18.80 14.59
C ILE A 381 7.68 20.27 14.14
N THR A 382 8.59 20.55 13.21
CA THR A 382 8.75 21.89 12.60
C THR A 382 8.32 21.93 11.12
N GLN A 383 7.80 20.84 10.60
CA GLN A 383 7.20 20.78 9.27
C GLN A 383 5.97 19.89 9.33
N ASP A 384 4.80 20.47 9.08
CA ASP A 384 3.55 19.74 9.17
C ASP A 384 2.56 20.15 8.09
N ILE A 385 1.55 19.31 7.90
CA ILE A 385 0.40 19.61 7.08
C ILE A 385 -0.88 19.43 7.89
N THR A 386 -1.67 20.50 7.96
CA THR A 386 -3.01 20.48 8.52
C THR A 386 -4.03 20.28 7.40
N LEU A 387 -4.93 19.31 7.57
CA LEU A 387 -6.11 19.14 6.72
C LEU A 387 -7.34 19.71 7.43
N LEU A 388 -7.93 20.76 6.85
CA LEU A 388 -9.18 21.32 7.37
C LEU A 388 -10.34 20.35 7.11
N ALA A 389 -11.18 20.17 8.12
CA ALA A 389 -12.41 19.42 8.04
C ALA A 389 -13.43 20.01 9.02
N GLY A 390 -14.68 19.57 8.98
CA GLY A 390 -15.61 19.68 10.10
C GLY A 390 -15.43 18.50 11.06
N SER A 391 -16.03 18.59 12.25
CA SER A 391 -16.12 17.49 13.20
C SER A 391 -16.50 16.18 12.50
N ALA A 392 -15.99 15.08 13.06
CA ALA A 392 -16.14 13.76 12.48
C ALA A 392 -15.45 13.62 11.09
N ARG A 393 -14.35 14.38 10.88
CA ARG A 393 -13.55 14.43 9.65
C ARG A 393 -14.38 14.71 8.39
N LYS A 394 -15.39 15.59 8.50
CA LYS A 394 -16.21 16.00 7.36
C LYS A 394 -15.38 16.87 6.40
N ALA A 395 -14.98 16.30 5.27
CA ALA A 395 -14.10 16.96 4.30
C ALA A 395 -14.79 17.99 3.39
N ASP A 396 -16.09 17.89 3.14
CA ASP A 396 -16.85 18.79 2.26
C ASP A 396 -17.23 20.10 2.97
N LEU A 397 -16.23 20.92 3.26
CA LEU A 397 -16.39 22.28 3.76
C LEU A 397 -17.11 23.19 2.75
N ARG A 398 -17.67 24.30 3.24
CA ARG A 398 -18.38 25.29 2.43
C ARG A 398 -17.68 26.64 2.50
N ALA A 399 -17.80 27.45 1.46
CA ALA A 399 -17.36 28.85 1.46
C ALA A 399 -18.35 29.71 2.28
N ASP A 400 -18.39 29.48 3.59
CA ASP A 400 -19.34 30.11 4.51
C ASP A 400 -18.65 30.72 5.74
N ARG A 401 -19.45 31.39 6.58
CA ARG A 401 -18.93 32.07 7.79
C ARG A 401 -18.27 31.09 8.75
N LEU A 402 -18.84 29.90 8.93
CA LEU A 402 -18.33 28.91 9.89
C LEU A 402 -16.92 28.47 9.50
N SER A 403 -16.75 28.05 8.24
CA SER A 403 -15.47 27.53 7.75
C SER A 403 -14.38 28.61 7.75
N ASN A 404 -14.72 29.84 7.33
CA ASN A 404 -13.79 30.97 7.33
C ASN A 404 -13.44 31.46 8.75
N SER A 405 -14.37 31.40 9.71
CA SER A 405 -14.08 31.70 11.12
C SER A 405 -13.15 30.65 11.74
N GLY A 406 -13.36 29.36 11.45
CA GLY A 406 -12.45 28.30 11.92
C GLY A 406 -11.05 28.43 11.34
N LEU A 407 -10.94 28.74 10.04
CA LEU A 407 -9.67 29.06 9.40
C LEU A 407 -8.99 30.27 10.06
N GLN A 408 -9.74 31.33 10.35
CA GLN A 408 -9.19 32.51 11.02
C GLN A 408 -8.58 32.16 12.38
N ALA A 409 -9.30 31.40 13.19
CA ALA A 409 -8.82 30.94 14.49
C ALA A 409 -7.55 30.09 14.37
N TRP A 410 -7.50 29.17 13.39
CA TRP A 410 -6.31 28.37 13.12
C TRP A 410 -5.10 29.22 12.71
N LEU A 411 -5.30 30.24 11.86
CA LEU A 411 -4.24 31.17 11.44
C LEU A 411 -3.73 31.99 12.63
N GLU A 412 -4.62 32.48 13.50
CA GLU A 412 -4.28 33.18 14.75
C GLU A 412 -3.45 32.31 15.70
N SER A 413 -3.92 31.09 15.98
CA SER A 413 -3.21 30.11 16.79
C SER A 413 -1.82 29.80 16.21
N THR A 414 -1.72 29.61 14.89
CA THR A 414 -0.42 29.33 14.22
C THR A 414 0.57 30.48 14.35
N ARG A 415 0.11 31.74 14.27
CA ARG A 415 0.97 32.90 14.56
C ARG A 415 1.41 32.93 16.03
N ALA A 416 0.53 32.54 16.95
CA ALA A 416 0.83 32.45 18.38
C ALA A 416 1.78 31.29 18.75
N LEU A 417 1.94 30.27 17.89
CA LEU A 417 2.96 29.22 18.05
C LEU A 417 4.40 29.72 17.82
N GLY A 418 4.60 31.03 17.57
CA GLY A 418 5.92 31.65 17.55
C GLY A 418 6.67 31.50 16.23
N GLY A 419 5.98 31.14 15.13
CA GLY A 419 6.56 31.08 13.78
C GLY A 419 7.69 30.07 13.61
N LYS A 420 7.76 29.03 14.45
CA LYS A 420 8.74 27.96 14.32
C LYS A 420 8.28 26.95 13.26
N GLY A 421 8.93 26.96 12.10
CA GLY A 421 8.76 25.92 11.09
C GLY A 421 7.87 26.29 9.91
N ILE A 422 7.47 25.28 9.14
CA ILE A 422 6.61 25.39 7.95
C ILE A 422 5.31 24.62 8.21
N HIS A 423 4.18 25.33 8.09
CA HIS A 423 2.85 24.80 8.33
C HIS A 423 2.06 24.78 7.02
N TYR A 424 2.05 23.64 6.34
CA TYR A 424 1.22 23.45 5.17
C TYR A 424 -0.25 23.33 5.58
N LEU A 425 -1.13 23.90 4.76
CA LEU A 425 -2.55 23.94 4.98
C LEU A 425 -3.28 23.44 3.73
N GLY A 426 -3.93 22.29 3.87
CA GLY A 426 -4.93 21.80 2.92
C GLY A 426 -6.32 22.23 3.36
N PHE A 427 -7.10 22.82 2.45
CA PHE A 427 -8.45 23.32 2.78
C PHE A 427 -9.52 22.23 2.85
N ALA A 428 -9.17 20.99 2.50
CA ALA A 428 -10.02 19.83 2.66
C ALA A 428 -9.15 18.56 2.65
N ASP A 429 -9.65 17.50 3.26
CA ASP A 429 -9.14 16.15 3.10
C ASP A 429 -9.73 15.49 1.85
N GLU A 430 -8.89 15.02 0.93
CA GLU A 430 -9.32 14.27 -0.26
C GLU A 430 -10.48 14.93 -1.04
N PRO A 431 -10.37 16.20 -1.46
CA PRO A 431 -11.51 16.91 -2.05
C PRO A 431 -12.00 16.27 -3.35
N ASN A 432 -11.13 15.63 -4.11
CA ASN A 432 -11.48 14.89 -5.33
C ASN A 432 -12.34 13.65 -5.05
N LEU A 433 -12.31 13.11 -3.83
CA LEU A 433 -13.21 12.05 -3.40
C LEU A 433 -14.51 12.62 -2.81
N ASN A 434 -14.40 13.64 -1.96
CA ASN A 434 -15.49 14.10 -1.10
C ASN A 434 -16.42 15.14 -1.74
N TYR A 435 -15.91 15.98 -2.65
CA TYR A 435 -16.75 16.96 -3.34
C TYR A 435 -17.46 16.34 -4.54
N ALA A 436 -18.66 16.84 -4.84
CA ALA A 436 -19.44 16.41 -5.99
C ALA A 436 -18.64 16.58 -7.29
N ASP A 437 -18.03 17.75 -7.46
CA ASP A 437 -17.23 18.14 -8.61
C ASP A 437 -16.13 19.16 -8.25
N PHE A 438 -15.27 19.45 -9.23
CA PHE A 438 -14.19 20.42 -9.06
C PHE A 438 -14.68 21.85 -8.80
N ALA A 439 -15.78 22.28 -9.44
CA ALA A 439 -16.24 23.66 -9.33
C ALA A 439 -16.70 23.98 -7.91
N SER A 440 -17.36 23.02 -7.26
CA SER A 440 -17.76 23.09 -5.86
C SER A 440 -16.56 23.25 -4.92
N TYR A 441 -15.49 22.46 -5.14
CA TYR A 441 -14.26 22.61 -4.36
C TYR A 441 -13.53 23.93 -4.67
N GLN A 442 -13.50 24.35 -5.93
CA GLN A 442 -12.85 25.59 -6.36
C GLN A 442 -13.40 26.82 -5.60
N GLN A 443 -14.71 26.90 -5.37
CA GLN A 443 -15.31 27.99 -4.59
C GLN A 443 -14.78 28.07 -3.16
N VAL A 444 -14.62 26.91 -2.50
CA VAL A 444 -14.04 26.82 -1.15
C VAL A 444 -12.58 27.21 -1.17
N PHE A 445 -11.82 26.67 -2.14
CA PHE A 445 -10.41 26.98 -2.31
C PHE A 445 -10.18 28.49 -2.49
N GLU A 446 -10.92 29.13 -3.38
CA GLU A 446 -10.79 30.57 -3.65
C GLU A 446 -11.07 31.42 -2.41
N SER A 447 -12.16 31.13 -1.69
CA SER A 447 -12.52 31.83 -0.44
C SER A 447 -11.38 31.75 0.59
N MET A 448 -10.89 30.55 0.85
CA MET A 448 -9.88 30.32 1.89
C MET A 448 -8.49 30.80 1.48
N ALA A 449 -8.11 30.63 0.21
CA ALA A 449 -6.83 31.12 -0.32
C ALA A 449 -6.75 32.65 -0.19
N ASN A 450 -7.82 33.36 -0.57
CA ASN A 450 -7.90 34.81 -0.43
C ASN A 450 -7.77 35.24 1.04
N GLN A 451 -8.42 34.55 1.97
CA GLN A 451 -8.31 34.84 3.40
C GLN A 451 -6.88 34.63 3.94
N VAL A 452 -6.22 33.52 3.57
CA VAL A 452 -4.83 33.24 3.96
C VAL A 452 -3.89 34.33 3.41
N ARG A 453 -4.08 34.75 2.16
CA ARG A 453 -3.22 35.72 1.48
C ARG A 453 -3.49 37.18 1.86
N ALA A 454 -4.66 37.49 2.43
CA ALA A 454 -5.02 38.84 2.88
C ALA A 454 -4.06 39.42 3.94
N LEU A 455 -3.39 38.56 4.72
CA LEU A 455 -2.47 38.98 5.78
C LEU A 455 -1.06 38.39 5.55
N PRO A 456 -0.07 39.19 5.12
CA PRO A 456 1.31 38.74 4.93
C PRO A 456 1.97 38.13 6.17
N ALA A 457 1.45 38.43 7.36
CA ALA A 457 1.88 37.83 8.62
C ALA A 457 1.73 36.31 8.64
N ASN A 458 0.76 35.74 7.91
CA ASN A 458 0.57 34.29 7.80
C ASN A 458 1.77 33.61 7.14
N ALA A 459 2.26 34.18 6.04
CA ALA A 459 3.44 33.65 5.35
C ALA A 459 4.70 33.77 6.22
N ARG A 460 4.85 34.89 6.95
CA ARG A 460 5.96 35.12 7.89
C ARG A 460 5.94 34.16 9.08
N SER A 461 4.77 33.67 9.50
CA SER A 461 4.64 32.64 10.54
C SER A 461 4.75 31.21 9.99
N GLY A 462 5.20 31.04 8.74
CA GLY A 462 5.43 29.71 8.16
C GLY A 462 4.23 29.07 7.46
N VAL A 463 3.07 29.73 7.38
CA VAL A 463 1.88 29.16 6.71
C VAL A 463 2.10 29.05 5.21
N ARG A 464 1.78 27.88 4.63
CA ARG A 464 1.89 27.57 3.20
C ARG A 464 0.63 26.86 2.71
N ILE A 465 0.12 27.22 1.53
CA ILE A 465 -1.07 26.58 0.95
C ILE A 465 -0.64 25.33 0.18
N ALA A 466 -1.19 24.17 0.54
CA ALA A 466 -0.96 22.90 -0.13
C ALA A 466 -2.23 22.42 -0.84
N ILE A 467 -2.08 21.87 -2.05
CA ILE A 467 -3.22 21.40 -2.84
C ILE A 467 -2.98 20.07 -3.56
N PRO A 468 -4.05 19.36 -3.95
CA PRO A 468 -5.37 19.44 -3.36
C PRO A 468 -5.49 18.55 -2.10
N ALA A 469 -4.42 17.88 -1.65
CA ALA A 469 -4.49 16.77 -0.68
C ALA A 469 -5.44 15.67 -1.16
N SER A 470 -5.31 15.30 -2.45
CA SER A 470 -6.24 14.38 -3.13
C SER A 470 -6.10 12.94 -2.67
N SER A 471 -7.22 12.20 -2.68
CA SER A 471 -7.23 10.73 -2.65
C SER A 471 -6.69 10.20 -3.96
N ARG A 472 -5.48 9.63 -3.95
CA ARG A 472 -4.74 9.12 -5.11
C ARG A 472 -4.41 10.21 -6.13
N PHE A 473 -3.20 10.16 -6.65
CA PHE A 473 -2.71 11.24 -7.50
C PHE A 473 -2.89 10.95 -8.99
N THR A 474 -2.24 9.89 -9.48
CA THR A 474 -2.24 9.55 -10.92
C THR A 474 -3.42 8.69 -11.34
N ASN A 475 -4.02 7.99 -10.38
CA ASN A 475 -5.19 7.12 -10.55
C ASN A 475 -6.43 7.77 -9.94
N GLY A 476 -7.62 7.32 -10.36
CA GLY A 476 -8.88 7.81 -9.82
C GLY A 476 -9.13 7.35 -8.39
N PRO A 477 -9.87 8.15 -7.58
CA PRO A 477 -10.31 7.74 -6.25
C PRO A 477 -11.36 6.62 -6.35
N LEU A 478 -11.64 5.93 -5.24
CA LEU A 478 -12.66 4.87 -5.18
C LEU A 478 -14.09 5.46 -5.12
N ALA A 479 -14.52 6.09 -6.20
CA ALA A 479 -15.81 6.77 -6.32
C ALA A 479 -16.45 6.64 -7.71
N GLU A 480 -17.74 6.92 -7.83
CA GLU A 480 -18.37 7.11 -9.14
C GLU A 480 -17.64 8.21 -9.93
N ASN A 481 -17.56 8.03 -11.25
CA ASN A 481 -16.84 8.95 -12.16
C ASN A 481 -15.37 9.18 -11.77
N ALA A 482 -14.70 8.15 -11.22
CA ALA A 482 -13.29 8.20 -10.80
C ALA A 482 -12.33 8.75 -11.87
N ALA A 483 -12.64 8.57 -13.15
CA ALA A 483 -11.81 9.04 -14.26
C ALA A 483 -11.67 10.57 -14.30
N ASP A 484 -12.73 11.29 -13.93
CA ASP A 484 -12.80 12.77 -13.90
C ASP A 484 -12.31 13.36 -12.58
N LYS A 485 -12.06 12.50 -11.60
CA LYS A 485 -11.72 12.86 -10.22
C LYS A 485 -10.26 12.58 -9.86
N ARG A 486 -9.37 12.46 -10.85
CA ARG A 486 -7.94 12.21 -10.59
C ARG A 486 -7.28 13.42 -9.92
N GLY A 487 -6.52 13.17 -8.85
CA GLY A 487 -5.85 14.22 -8.09
C GLY A 487 -4.95 15.11 -8.95
N ILE A 488 -4.18 14.52 -9.86
CA ILE A 488 -3.28 15.25 -10.77
C ILE A 488 -4.01 16.19 -11.74
N ASP A 489 -5.25 15.88 -12.12
CA ASP A 489 -6.03 16.73 -13.02
C ASP A 489 -6.64 17.91 -12.27
N TRP A 490 -7.10 17.68 -11.04
CA TRP A 490 -7.57 18.74 -10.15
C TRP A 490 -6.42 19.68 -9.76
N ALA A 491 -5.26 19.13 -9.42
CA ALA A 491 -4.04 19.90 -9.15
C ALA A 491 -3.66 20.78 -10.34
N ARG A 492 -3.69 20.25 -11.58
CA ARG A 492 -3.40 21.03 -12.79
C ARG A 492 -4.35 22.21 -12.97
N ARG A 493 -5.65 22.01 -12.74
CA ARG A 493 -6.66 23.06 -12.86
C ARG A 493 -6.46 24.15 -11.81
N LEU A 494 -6.17 23.78 -10.56
CA LEU A 494 -5.89 24.75 -9.50
C LEU A 494 -4.61 25.54 -9.76
N LEU A 495 -3.53 24.88 -10.20
CA LEU A 495 -2.28 25.56 -10.56
C LEU A 495 -2.47 26.55 -11.72
N ALA A 496 -3.30 26.22 -12.71
CA ALA A 496 -3.59 27.11 -13.83
C ALA A 496 -4.30 28.41 -13.42
N SER A 497 -5.18 28.35 -12.40
CA SER A 497 -5.96 29.50 -11.95
C SER A 497 -5.36 30.24 -10.75
N TYR A 498 -4.61 29.55 -9.89
CA TYR A 498 -4.17 30.07 -8.59
C TYR A 498 -2.70 29.77 -8.28
N GLY A 499 -1.87 29.48 -9.29
CA GLY A 499 -0.49 29.01 -9.13
C GLY A 499 0.40 29.90 -8.26
N ASP A 500 0.19 31.22 -8.27
CA ASP A 500 0.94 32.18 -7.45
C ASP A 500 0.56 32.12 -5.96
N GLN A 501 -0.65 31.63 -5.65
CA GLN A 501 -1.13 31.47 -4.28
C GLN A 501 -0.81 30.08 -3.70
N ILE A 502 -0.36 29.13 -4.51
CA ILE A 502 -0.09 27.75 -4.10
C ILE A 502 1.39 27.59 -3.77
N ASP A 503 1.73 26.96 -2.65
CA ASP A 503 3.13 26.74 -2.24
C ASP A 503 3.56 25.27 -2.39
N ALA A 504 2.62 24.32 -2.33
CA ALA A 504 2.91 22.89 -2.37
C ALA A 504 1.84 22.06 -3.10
N LEU A 505 2.26 20.92 -3.63
CA LEU A 505 1.38 19.83 -4.01
C LEU A 505 1.33 18.77 -2.91
N ALA A 506 0.12 18.37 -2.51
CA ALA A 506 -0.16 17.34 -1.54
C ALA A 506 -1.09 16.28 -2.13
N TRP A 507 -0.84 15.01 -1.81
CA TRP A 507 -1.71 13.90 -2.20
C TRP A 507 -1.50 12.69 -1.28
N HIS A 508 -2.56 11.87 -1.23
CA HIS A 508 -2.54 10.58 -0.56
C HIS A 508 -2.30 9.46 -1.56
N GLU A 509 -1.64 8.39 -1.12
CA GLU A 509 -1.51 7.17 -1.92
C GLU A 509 -2.00 5.96 -1.11
N TRP A 510 -2.92 5.21 -1.71
CA TRP A 510 -3.60 4.07 -1.09
C TRP A 510 -3.75 2.91 -2.08
N MET A 511 -4.08 1.73 -1.56
CA MET A 511 -4.37 0.52 -2.35
C MET A 511 -3.16 -0.01 -3.12
N VAL A 512 -1.96 0.28 -2.63
CA VAL A 512 -0.70 -0.33 -3.09
C VAL A 512 -0.33 -1.37 -2.05
N ARG A 513 -0.92 -2.56 -2.14
CA ARG A 513 -0.79 -3.61 -1.12
C ARG A 513 0.44 -4.48 -1.33
N ASP A 514 0.69 -4.84 -2.59
CA ASP A 514 1.80 -5.71 -2.96
C ASP A 514 3.16 -5.00 -2.84
N LEU A 515 4.14 -5.70 -2.27
CA LEU A 515 5.51 -5.20 -2.07
C LEU A 515 6.21 -4.84 -3.38
N LEU A 516 6.02 -5.64 -4.44
CA LEU A 516 6.70 -5.43 -5.72
C LEU A 516 6.15 -4.20 -6.47
N ALA A 517 4.93 -3.77 -6.17
CA ALA A 517 4.31 -2.58 -6.74
C ALA A 517 4.72 -1.23 -6.10
N THR A 518 5.46 -1.24 -5.00
CA THR A 518 5.87 -0.02 -4.26
C THR A 518 6.69 0.99 -5.09
N ARG A 519 7.22 0.60 -6.26
CA ARG A 519 7.85 1.51 -7.23
C ARG A 519 6.91 2.58 -7.79
N VAL A 520 5.59 2.38 -7.69
CA VAL A 520 4.58 3.37 -8.07
C VAL A 520 4.75 4.70 -7.31
N TYR A 521 5.29 4.67 -6.09
CA TYR A 521 5.55 5.88 -5.30
C TYR A 521 6.58 6.79 -5.99
N ARG A 522 7.68 6.23 -6.51
CA ARG A 522 8.67 6.98 -7.30
C ARG A 522 8.04 7.62 -8.52
N HIS A 523 7.19 6.87 -9.22
CA HIS A 523 6.46 7.37 -10.37
C HIS A 523 5.54 8.53 -9.99
N SER A 524 4.74 8.41 -8.92
CA SER A 524 3.84 9.46 -8.44
C SER A 524 4.59 10.76 -8.13
N VAL A 525 5.72 10.67 -7.40
CA VAL A 525 6.59 11.83 -7.10
C VAL A 525 7.11 12.49 -8.38
N ARG A 526 7.62 11.71 -9.34
CA ARG A 526 8.08 12.25 -10.64
C ARG A 526 6.96 12.94 -11.41
N ARG A 527 5.74 12.40 -11.36
CA ARG A 527 4.56 13.03 -12.00
C ARG A 527 4.19 14.35 -11.32
N ALA A 528 4.32 14.44 -9.98
CA ALA A 528 4.07 15.67 -9.24
C ALA A 528 5.13 16.73 -9.56
N ALA A 529 6.41 16.36 -9.56
CA ALA A 529 7.52 17.23 -9.97
C ALA A 529 7.35 17.74 -11.41
N SER A 530 6.96 16.86 -12.32
CA SER A 530 6.69 17.24 -13.73
C SER A 530 5.53 18.23 -13.85
N LEU A 531 4.52 18.14 -12.97
CA LEU A 531 3.36 19.03 -13.01
C LEU A 531 3.71 20.46 -12.57
N VAL A 532 4.56 20.61 -11.55
CA VAL A 532 4.98 21.94 -11.05
C VAL A 532 6.20 22.49 -11.78
N GLY A 533 6.89 21.64 -12.56
CA GLY A 533 8.14 21.97 -13.23
C GLY A 533 9.32 22.02 -12.26
N LEU A 534 10.52 22.04 -12.83
CA LEU A 534 11.78 22.15 -12.09
C LEU A 534 12.37 23.56 -12.20
N ASP A 535 13.09 23.98 -11.16
CA ASP A 535 13.92 25.18 -11.15
C ASP A 535 15.28 24.94 -11.82
N HIS A 536 16.18 25.94 -11.77
CA HIS A 536 17.51 25.86 -12.39
C HIS A 536 18.45 24.85 -11.70
N ASN A 537 18.13 24.42 -10.48
CA ASN A 537 18.87 23.40 -9.71
C ASN A 537 18.25 22.01 -9.86
N GLY A 538 17.24 21.85 -10.74
CA GLY A 538 16.53 20.59 -10.91
C GLY A 538 15.58 20.24 -9.76
N ARG A 539 15.22 21.21 -8.90
CA ARG A 539 14.28 21.03 -7.78
C ARG A 539 12.85 21.36 -8.21
N PRO A 540 11.82 20.70 -7.66
CA PRO A 540 10.43 21.10 -7.91
C PRO A 540 10.17 22.56 -7.52
N ARG A 541 9.45 23.31 -8.36
CA ARG A 541 9.12 24.73 -8.11
C ARG A 541 8.16 24.97 -6.95
N LYS A 542 7.49 23.91 -6.49
CA LYS A 542 6.58 23.87 -5.35
C LYS A 542 6.96 22.65 -4.52
N ALA A 543 6.79 22.73 -3.20
CA ALA A 543 7.07 21.59 -2.33
C ALA A 543 6.16 20.40 -2.70
N LEU A 544 6.67 19.18 -2.57
CA LEU A 544 5.94 17.95 -2.86
C LEU A 544 5.73 17.16 -1.57
N LEU A 545 4.47 16.89 -1.25
CA LEU A 545 4.05 16.28 0.00
C LEU A 545 3.24 15.02 -0.32
N LEU A 546 3.76 13.87 0.08
CA LEU A 546 2.93 12.67 0.20
C LEU A 546 2.46 12.64 1.66
N ASP A 547 1.39 13.38 1.92
CA ASP A 547 0.98 13.76 3.26
C ASP A 547 0.24 12.66 4.02
N GLN A 548 -0.29 11.65 3.32
CA GLN A 548 -0.79 10.42 3.94
C GLN A 548 -0.60 9.20 3.04
N THR A 549 -0.06 8.12 3.59
CA THR A 549 -0.10 6.81 2.95
C THR A 549 -0.13 5.65 3.93
N ASN A 550 -0.67 4.53 3.46
CA ASN A 550 -0.63 3.21 4.07
C ASN A 550 -1.00 2.18 2.96
N MET A 551 -0.81 0.89 3.21
CA MET A 551 -1.09 -0.21 2.27
C MET A 551 -2.53 -0.18 1.72
N SER A 552 -3.50 0.26 2.53
CA SER A 552 -4.90 0.40 2.12
C SER A 552 -5.59 1.61 2.75
N SER A 553 -6.61 2.12 2.09
CA SER A 553 -7.53 3.13 2.62
C SER A 553 -8.54 2.55 3.61
N GLY A 554 -9.14 3.41 4.45
CA GLY A 554 -10.19 3.02 5.40
C GLY A 554 -9.81 1.84 6.30
N SER A 555 -10.75 1.02 6.76
CA SER A 555 -10.46 -0.16 7.59
C SER A 555 -10.07 -1.42 6.79
N SER A 556 -9.78 -1.28 5.50
CA SER A 556 -9.61 -2.41 4.55
C SER A 556 -8.24 -3.09 4.64
N LEU A 557 -7.88 -3.55 5.83
CA LEU A 557 -6.54 -4.04 6.16
C LEU A 557 -6.52 -5.54 6.40
N SER A 558 -5.48 -6.20 5.90
CA SER A 558 -5.14 -7.57 6.27
C SER A 558 -4.25 -7.54 7.53
N PRO A 559 -4.55 -8.34 8.58
CA PRO A 559 -3.63 -8.49 9.71
C PRO A 559 -2.29 -9.13 9.29
N TYR A 560 -2.28 -9.92 8.22
CA TYR A 560 -1.04 -10.47 7.65
C TYR A 560 -0.13 -9.39 7.10
N ASP A 561 -0.70 -8.29 6.60
CA ASP A 561 0.08 -7.21 6.02
C ASP A 561 0.42 -6.17 7.10
N GLN A 562 -0.57 -5.78 7.90
CA GLN A 562 -0.52 -4.62 8.78
C GLN A 562 0.13 -4.87 10.15
N GLU A 563 0.07 -6.11 10.66
CA GLU A 563 0.55 -6.48 12.00
C GLU A 563 1.89 -7.22 12.00
N THR A 564 2.43 -7.55 10.83
CA THR A 564 3.61 -8.42 10.70
C THR A 564 4.82 -7.67 10.14
N HIS A 565 5.94 -8.38 10.01
CA HIS A 565 7.14 -7.88 9.34
C HIS A 565 6.88 -7.47 7.87
N TYR A 566 5.79 -7.92 7.24
CA TYR A 566 5.39 -7.44 5.92
C TYR A 566 5.25 -5.91 5.89
N ALA A 567 4.65 -5.30 6.92
CA ALA A 567 4.54 -3.85 7.04
C ALA A 567 5.90 -3.14 7.12
N ALA A 568 6.89 -3.78 7.75
CA ALA A 568 8.27 -3.28 7.83
C ALA A 568 8.93 -3.25 6.44
N LEU A 569 8.81 -4.35 5.69
CA LEU A 569 9.31 -4.45 4.31
C LEU A 569 8.63 -3.40 3.41
N TRP A 570 7.30 -3.32 3.49
CA TRP A 570 6.50 -2.43 2.67
C TRP A 570 6.86 -0.98 2.92
N TRP A 571 6.89 -0.58 4.19
CA TRP A 571 7.19 0.81 4.55
C TRP A 571 8.59 1.23 4.13
N THR A 572 9.58 0.38 4.35
CA THR A 572 10.96 0.66 3.92
C THR A 572 11.06 0.81 2.41
N SER A 573 10.38 -0.06 1.67
CA SER A 573 10.32 0.02 0.21
C SER A 573 9.66 1.31 -0.28
N VAL A 574 8.55 1.73 0.34
CA VAL A 574 7.87 2.99 0.03
C VAL A 574 8.77 4.19 0.31
N VAL A 575 9.43 4.23 1.47
CA VAL A 575 10.38 5.29 1.85
C VAL A 575 11.51 5.40 0.83
N ILE A 576 12.11 4.27 0.43
CA ILE A 576 13.17 4.23 -0.57
C ILE A 576 12.68 4.76 -1.92
N ASN A 577 11.57 4.22 -2.43
CA ASN A 577 11.07 4.54 -3.76
C ASN A 577 10.60 5.99 -3.87
N ALA A 578 9.88 6.50 -2.86
CA ALA A 578 9.42 7.89 -2.83
C ALA A 578 10.58 8.89 -2.74
N SER A 579 11.71 8.49 -2.14
CA SER A 579 12.88 9.36 -1.92
C SER A 579 13.94 9.27 -3.03
N ALA A 580 13.88 8.26 -3.90
CA ALA A 580 14.98 7.87 -4.80
C ALA A 580 15.50 8.96 -5.76
N ASP A 581 14.69 9.96 -6.07
CA ASP A 581 15.08 11.08 -6.94
C ASP A 581 15.39 12.37 -6.16
N GLY A 582 15.31 12.33 -4.83
CA GLY A 582 15.48 13.49 -3.96
C GLY A 582 14.40 14.56 -4.10
N LEU A 583 13.31 14.31 -4.84
CA LEU A 583 12.34 15.34 -5.22
C LEU A 583 11.26 15.63 -4.15
N LEU A 584 11.08 14.74 -3.18
CA LEU A 584 10.00 14.80 -2.21
C LEU A 584 10.43 15.55 -0.94
N ASP A 585 9.55 16.40 -0.40
CA ASP A 585 9.81 17.17 0.82
C ASP A 585 9.27 16.48 2.08
N MET A 586 8.12 15.80 1.98
CA MET A 586 7.45 15.14 3.10
C MET A 586 6.84 13.80 2.69
N LEU A 587 7.00 12.79 3.54
CA LEU A 587 6.35 11.49 3.42
C LEU A 587 5.84 11.04 4.78
N ASN A 588 4.52 10.91 4.91
CA ASN A 588 3.89 10.53 6.18
C ASN A 588 3.16 9.19 6.12
N TRP A 589 3.40 8.36 7.14
CA TRP A 589 2.58 7.19 7.41
C TRP A 589 1.27 7.58 8.11
N PHE A 590 0.15 7.09 7.60
CA PHE A 590 -1.15 7.20 8.27
C PHE A 590 -1.49 5.89 8.98
N GLN A 591 -1.41 5.79 10.31
CA GLN A 591 -1.19 6.86 11.30
C GLN A 591 -0.30 6.42 12.47
N SER A 592 -0.01 7.33 13.41
CA SER A 592 0.92 7.07 14.52
C SER A 592 0.50 5.90 15.41
N ALA A 593 -0.77 5.82 15.80
CA ALA A 593 -1.31 4.76 16.66
C ALA A 593 -2.60 4.13 16.12
N ASP A 594 -2.89 2.90 16.54
CA ASP A 594 -4.14 2.23 16.22
C ASP A 594 -5.34 3.01 16.81
N GLU A 595 -6.40 3.13 16.02
CA GLU A 595 -7.73 3.55 16.49
C GLU A 595 -8.62 2.28 16.59
N PRO A 596 -9.68 2.27 17.42
CA PRO A 596 -10.48 1.06 17.67
C PRO A 596 -10.98 0.35 16.40
N GLU A 597 -11.41 1.12 15.39
CA GLU A 597 -11.87 0.59 14.10
C GLU A 597 -10.79 0.57 13.01
N TYR A 598 -9.57 1.07 13.30
CA TYR A 598 -8.47 1.22 12.34
C TYR A 598 -7.13 0.82 12.98
N PRO A 599 -6.78 -0.47 12.97
CA PRO A 599 -5.48 -0.94 13.45
C PRO A 599 -4.33 -0.60 12.45
N LYS A 600 -4.18 0.67 12.08
CA LYS A 600 -3.20 1.21 11.11
C LYS A 600 -1.91 1.75 11.70
N GLY A 601 -1.89 1.86 13.02
CA GLY A 601 -0.83 2.50 13.77
C GLY A 601 0.54 1.93 13.45
N MET A 602 1.56 2.78 13.57
CA MET A 602 2.89 2.29 13.91
C MET A 602 2.95 1.79 15.37
N VAL A 603 2.01 2.26 16.19
CA VAL A 603 1.86 1.92 17.61
C VAL A 603 0.55 1.19 17.83
N ARG A 604 0.62 0.04 18.49
CA ARG A 604 -0.55 -0.68 19.02
C ARG A 604 -1.01 -0.05 20.33
N VAL A 605 -2.32 0.14 20.46
CA VAL A 605 -2.96 0.60 21.71
C VAL A 605 -3.54 -0.61 22.43
N LEU A 606 -2.95 -0.99 23.56
CA LEU A 606 -3.29 -2.20 24.32
C LEU A 606 -4.14 -1.92 25.56
N GLY A 607 -4.53 -0.66 25.77
CA GLY A 607 -5.26 -0.15 26.93
C GLY A 607 -4.98 1.35 27.10
N ASN A 608 -5.50 1.95 28.18
CA ASN A 608 -5.41 3.40 28.39
C ASN A 608 -3.98 3.93 28.55
N ASP A 609 -3.06 3.10 29.07
CA ASP A 609 -1.68 3.51 29.38
C ASP A 609 -0.62 2.55 28.82
N ARG A 610 -1.02 1.63 27.92
CA ARG A 610 -0.11 0.61 27.38
C ARG A 610 -0.04 0.70 25.87
N PHE A 611 1.15 1.02 25.39
CA PHE A 611 1.45 1.22 23.98
C PHE A 611 2.66 0.38 23.58
N GLU A 612 2.64 -0.15 22.36
CA GLU A 612 3.70 -1.01 21.83
C GLU A 612 4.00 -0.65 20.38
N LEU A 613 5.27 -0.66 19.98
CA LEU A 613 5.61 -0.51 18.57
C LEU A 613 5.23 -1.77 17.79
N LYS A 614 4.52 -1.60 16.69
CA LYS A 614 4.29 -2.65 15.70
C LYS A 614 5.56 -2.84 14.86
N PRO A 615 5.70 -3.96 14.10
CA PRO A 615 6.86 -4.18 13.25
C PRO A 615 7.21 -2.99 12.33
N VAL A 616 6.21 -2.30 11.79
CA VAL A 616 6.42 -1.06 11.00
C VAL A 616 6.99 0.10 11.82
N GLY A 617 6.62 0.23 13.10
CA GLY A 617 7.21 1.22 14.01
C GLY A 617 8.66 0.90 14.38
N LEU A 618 8.99 -0.39 14.53
CA LEU A 618 10.37 -0.84 14.71
C LEU A 618 11.20 -0.64 13.43
N ALA A 619 10.62 -0.87 12.27
CA ALA A 619 11.25 -0.55 10.98
C ALA A 619 11.48 0.95 10.81
N GLN A 620 10.52 1.79 11.22
CA GLN A 620 10.71 3.24 11.27
C GLN A 620 11.93 3.60 12.12
N GLN A 621 12.12 3.00 13.30
CA GLN A 621 13.32 3.23 14.11
C GLN A 621 14.62 2.88 13.36
N PHE A 622 14.64 1.71 12.72
CA PHE A 622 15.77 1.25 11.92
C PHE A 622 16.08 2.24 10.79
N ILE A 623 15.07 2.62 10.00
CA ILE A 623 15.20 3.61 8.92
C ILE A 623 15.79 4.91 9.49
N ARG A 624 15.21 5.44 10.57
CA ARG A 624 15.62 6.71 11.18
C ARG A 624 17.05 6.69 11.70
N GLN A 625 17.56 5.56 12.16
CA GLN A 625 18.96 5.41 12.59
C GLN A 625 19.95 5.51 11.43
N HIS A 626 19.54 5.14 10.21
CA HIS A 626 20.38 5.08 9.03
C HIS A 626 20.02 6.13 7.96
N TRP A 627 19.10 7.03 8.27
CA TRP A 627 18.62 8.10 7.39
C TRP A 627 19.57 9.32 7.42
N LEU A 628 20.08 9.70 6.25
CA LEU A 628 20.92 10.89 6.08
C LEU A 628 20.18 11.95 5.26
N ASP A 629 20.69 13.18 5.17
CA ASP A 629 19.91 14.34 4.68
C ASP A 629 19.96 14.57 3.16
N GLN A 630 20.91 13.99 2.44
CA GLN A 630 21.05 14.10 0.99
C GLN A 630 20.86 12.76 0.30
N VAL A 631 20.12 12.75 -0.82
CA VAL A 631 19.99 11.59 -1.72
C VAL A 631 21.12 11.60 -2.72
N LEU A 632 21.84 10.49 -2.81
CA LEU A 632 22.86 10.26 -3.82
C LEU A 632 22.27 9.49 -5.00
N ARG A 633 22.83 9.71 -6.19
CA ARG A 633 22.51 8.88 -7.35
C ARG A 633 22.95 7.44 -7.10
N LEU A 634 22.03 6.52 -7.39
CA LEU A 634 22.21 5.08 -7.29
C LEU A 634 21.59 4.42 -8.53
N ASP A 635 22.36 3.58 -9.22
CA ASP A 635 21.81 2.63 -10.18
C ASP A 635 21.59 1.29 -9.45
N ASN A 636 20.41 0.69 -9.65
CA ASN A 636 20.00 -0.58 -9.05
C ASN A 636 19.30 -1.42 -10.13
N ASP A 637 19.85 -2.58 -10.45
CA ASP A 637 19.30 -3.49 -11.45
C ASP A 637 18.35 -4.55 -10.88
N ALA A 638 18.31 -4.69 -9.56
CA ALA A 638 17.43 -5.63 -8.88
C ALA A 638 15.98 -5.13 -8.89
N PHE A 639 15.03 -6.06 -8.91
CA PHE A 639 13.60 -5.76 -8.81
C PHE A 639 13.03 -6.09 -7.42
N GLU A 640 13.50 -7.19 -6.83
CA GLU A 640 13.12 -7.64 -5.49
C GLU A 640 13.89 -6.93 -4.37
N VAL A 641 15.01 -6.27 -4.71
CA VAL A 641 15.78 -5.43 -3.78
C VAL A 641 15.63 -3.98 -4.18
N ASP A 642 15.09 -3.17 -3.26
CA ASP A 642 15.11 -1.70 -3.40
C ASP A 642 16.17 -1.13 -2.45
N ALA A 643 16.86 -0.07 -2.88
CA ALA A 643 17.92 0.57 -2.10
C ALA A 643 17.96 2.09 -2.36
N LEU A 644 18.46 2.84 -1.38
CA LEU A 644 18.65 4.28 -1.40
C LEU A 644 20.04 4.61 -0.85
N ALA A 645 20.84 5.30 -1.66
CA ALA A 645 22.13 5.85 -1.23
C ALA A 645 21.94 7.27 -0.71
N MET A 646 22.55 7.59 0.43
CA MET A 646 22.41 8.87 1.10
C MET A 646 23.74 9.36 1.67
N ALA A 647 23.82 10.66 1.94
CA ALA A 647 24.98 11.32 2.54
C ALA A 647 24.59 12.41 3.52
N THR A 648 25.48 12.67 4.49
CA THR A 648 25.53 13.90 5.31
C THR A 648 27.00 14.21 5.55
N GLY A 649 27.51 15.29 4.95
CA GLY A 649 28.94 15.60 4.98
C GLY A 649 29.80 14.44 4.43
N SER A 650 30.68 13.88 5.26
CA SER A 650 31.49 12.70 4.92
C SER A 650 30.80 11.36 5.19
N GLN A 651 29.69 11.35 5.94
CA GLN A 651 28.95 10.12 6.23
C GLN A 651 28.19 9.64 5.00
N ARG A 652 28.14 8.33 4.82
CA ARG A 652 27.41 7.66 3.76
C ARG A 652 26.57 6.53 4.35
N SER A 653 25.41 6.34 3.75
CA SER A 653 24.48 5.27 4.11
C SER A 653 23.87 4.69 2.85
N LEU A 654 23.78 3.37 2.78
CA LEU A 654 22.98 2.65 1.80
C LEU A 654 21.93 1.86 2.58
N LEU A 655 20.69 2.33 2.53
CA LEU A 655 19.53 1.68 3.14
C LEU A 655 18.82 0.86 2.06
N GLY A 656 18.48 -0.39 2.35
CA GLY A 656 17.74 -1.22 1.40
C GLY A 656 16.84 -2.27 2.03
N VAL A 657 16.08 -2.95 1.20
CA VAL A 657 15.11 -3.98 1.60
C VAL A 657 15.07 -5.08 0.55
N ASN A 658 15.20 -6.33 1.00
CA ASN A 658 14.85 -7.51 0.20
C ASN A 658 13.39 -7.86 0.44
N LYS A 659 12.56 -7.68 -0.59
CA LYS A 659 11.11 -7.86 -0.54
C LYS A 659 10.67 -9.31 -0.80
N SER A 660 11.62 -10.20 -1.09
CA SER A 660 11.38 -11.59 -1.46
C SER A 660 11.78 -12.55 -0.34
N THR A 661 11.25 -13.76 -0.39
CA THR A 661 11.61 -14.89 0.49
C THR A 661 13.02 -15.44 0.21
N ARG A 662 13.52 -15.27 -1.03
CA ARG A 662 14.82 -15.76 -1.46
C ARG A 662 15.95 -14.84 -1.03
N ALA A 663 17.11 -15.43 -0.75
CA ALA A 663 18.33 -14.67 -0.49
C ALA A 663 18.87 -14.03 -1.78
N GLN A 664 19.59 -12.92 -1.62
CA GLN A 664 20.14 -12.12 -2.72
C GLN A 664 21.64 -11.94 -2.51
N GLN A 665 22.45 -12.25 -3.52
CA GLN A 665 23.86 -11.89 -3.51
C GLN A 665 23.99 -10.42 -3.93
N VAL A 666 24.33 -9.55 -2.98
CA VAL A 666 24.48 -8.12 -3.24
C VAL A 666 25.93 -7.80 -3.56
N SER A 667 26.13 -6.95 -4.56
CA SER A 667 27.42 -6.34 -4.89
C SER A 667 27.27 -4.84 -5.11
N ILE A 668 28.21 -4.06 -4.58
CA ILE A 668 28.17 -2.60 -4.60
C ILE A 668 29.46 -2.04 -5.20
N ASP A 669 29.29 -1.26 -6.26
CA ASP A 669 30.33 -0.53 -6.97
C ASP A 669 30.26 0.98 -6.70
N GLY A 670 31.34 1.69 -7.07
CA GLY A 670 31.41 3.15 -6.99
C GLY A 670 31.76 3.70 -5.61
N THR A 671 32.00 2.82 -4.64
CA THR A 671 32.52 3.14 -3.31
C THR A 671 33.87 2.44 -3.15
N PRO A 672 35.01 3.16 -3.06
CA PRO A 672 36.27 2.51 -2.70
C PRO A 672 36.08 1.80 -1.36
N CYS A 673 36.67 0.61 -1.20
CA CYS A 673 36.65 -0.13 0.07
C CYS A 673 36.99 0.84 1.21
N PRO A 674 36.02 1.16 2.10
CA PRO A 674 36.21 2.26 3.04
C PRO A 674 37.41 1.97 3.95
N GLN A 675 38.31 2.96 4.11
CA GLN A 675 39.50 2.82 4.96
C GLN A 675 39.13 2.62 6.44
N THR A 676 38.02 3.22 6.87
CA THR A 676 37.33 2.93 8.14
C THR A 676 36.29 1.85 7.95
N GLN A 677 36.30 0.82 8.80
CA GLN A 677 35.47 -0.39 8.65
C GLN A 677 33.99 -0.06 8.36
N PRO A 678 33.46 -0.41 7.17
CA PRO A 678 32.04 -0.28 6.90
C PRO A 678 31.22 -1.15 7.86
N THR A 679 30.08 -0.65 8.30
CA THR A 679 29.17 -1.41 9.18
C THR A 679 27.92 -1.79 8.42
N LEU A 680 27.67 -3.09 8.28
CA LEU A 680 26.44 -3.64 7.73
C LEU A 680 25.55 -4.15 8.87
N VAL A 681 24.30 -3.70 8.87
CA VAL A 681 23.29 -4.11 9.85
C VAL A 681 22.07 -4.67 9.12
N TYR A 682 21.56 -5.80 9.58
CA TYR A 682 20.30 -6.39 9.13
C TYR A 682 19.21 -6.20 10.17
N PHE A 683 17.98 -5.99 9.70
CA PHE A 683 16.75 -6.04 10.47
C PHE A 683 15.80 -7.02 9.78
N GLY A 684 15.65 -8.21 10.39
CA GLY A 684 14.92 -9.33 9.80
C GLY A 684 13.54 -9.58 10.42
N PRO A 685 12.89 -10.71 10.06
CA PRO A 685 11.52 -11.04 10.48
C PRO A 685 11.30 -11.16 12.00
N ASP A 686 12.40 -11.35 12.75
CA ASP A 686 12.43 -11.32 14.21
C ASP A 686 12.35 -9.91 14.80
N ASN A 687 12.31 -8.87 13.95
CA ASN A 687 12.27 -7.45 14.32
C ASN A 687 13.45 -6.99 15.20
N HIS A 688 14.61 -7.61 15.01
CA HIS A 688 15.85 -7.28 15.71
C HIS A 688 16.94 -6.85 14.74
N SER A 689 17.70 -5.83 15.15
CA SER A 689 18.88 -5.37 14.42
C SER A 689 20.10 -6.19 14.81
N ARG A 690 20.90 -6.62 13.83
CA ARG A 690 22.14 -7.37 14.04
C ARG A 690 23.21 -6.95 13.04
N ASN A 691 24.46 -6.86 13.50
CA ASN A 691 25.59 -6.70 12.59
C ASN A 691 25.72 -7.92 11.67
N ALA A 692 26.12 -7.69 10.43
CA ALA A 692 26.29 -8.71 9.42
C ALA A 692 27.66 -8.62 8.76
N PRO A 693 28.22 -9.75 8.31
CA PRO A 693 29.50 -9.76 7.61
C PRO A 693 29.36 -9.18 6.20
N LEU A 694 30.43 -8.54 5.74
CA LEU A 694 30.61 -8.11 4.35
C LEU A 694 32.05 -8.38 3.94
N ASN A 695 32.25 -8.60 2.65
CA ASN A 695 33.57 -8.73 2.05
C ASN A 695 33.85 -7.51 1.17
N CYS A 696 35.09 -7.04 1.17
CA CYS A 696 35.54 -6.02 0.21
C CYS A 696 36.67 -6.59 -0.63
N GLU A 697 36.40 -6.81 -1.92
CA GLU A 697 37.32 -7.45 -2.85
C GLU A 697 37.44 -6.58 -4.10
N ALA A 698 38.66 -6.26 -4.51
CA ALA A 698 38.94 -5.46 -5.72
C ALA A 698 38.16 -4.13 -5.80
N GLY A 699 37.89 -3.48 -4.66
CA GLY A 699 37.13 -2.23 -4.61
C GLY A 699 35.61 -2.38 -4.64
N GLN A 700 35.09 -3.61 -4.58
CA GLN A 700 33.66 -3.90 -4.56
C GLN A 700 33.25 -4.48 -3.20
N ILE A 701 32.15 -3.98 -2.63
CA ILE A 701 31.56 -4.55 -1.40
C ILE A 701 30.58 -5.66 -1.80
N ARG A 702 30.65 -6.81 -1.12
CA ARG A 702 29.77 -7.96 -1.36
C ARG A 702 29.22 -8.53 -0.05
N PHE A 703 27.96 -8.91 -0.04
CA PHE A 703 27.34 -9.63 1.07
C PHE A 703 26.13 -10.44 0.62
N LEU A 704 25.78 -11.46 1.41
CA LEU A 704 24.56 -12.24 1.23
C LEU A 704 23.43 -11.59 2.01
N LEU A 705 22.42 -11.08 1.33
CA LEU A 705 21.23 -10.48 1.94
C LEU A 705 20.14 -11.56 2.09
N PRO A 706 19.74 -11.93 3.32
CA PRO A 706 18.64 -12.88 3.51
C PRO A 706 17.31 -12.38 2.92
N GLY A 707 16.38 -13.31 2.69
CA GLY A 707 15.00 -12.97 2.35
C GLY A 707 14.35 -12.09 3.42
N GLU A 708 13.37 -11.29 3.04
CA GLU A 708 12.50 -10.54 3.95
C GLU A 708 13.30 -9.75 5.01
N THR A 709 14.29 -8.99 4.55
CA THR A 709 15.27 -8.33 5.42
C THR A 709 15.52 -6.89 4.96
N LEU A 710 15.48 -5.96 5.90
CA LEU A 710 16.00 -4.60 5.74
C LEU A 710 17.51 -4.64 6.00
N PHE A 711 18.27 -3.83 5.28
CA PHE A 711 19.69 -3.66 5.55
C PHE A 711 20.10 -2.20 5.52
N ALA A 712 21.15 -1.87 6.26
CA ALA A 712 21.83 -0.59 6.19
C ALA A 712 23.34 -0.81 6.19
N LEU A 713 24.02 -0.22 5.21
CA LEU A 713 25.47 -0.17 5.12
C LEU A 713 25.93 1.27 5.36
N GLY A 714 26.65 1.51 6.46
CA GLY A 714 27.20 2.82 6.81
C GLY A 714 28.72 2.85 6.65
N TRP A 715 29.25 3.96 6.13
CA TRP A 715 30.70 4.21 6.04
C TRP A 715 31.02 5.71 5.99
N SER A 716 32.30 6.04 6.12
CA SER A 716 32.80 7.40 5.90
C SER A 716 33.57 7.48 4.58
N ALA A 717 33.28 8.50 3.78
CA ALA A 717 34.01 8.80 2.54
C ALA A 717 34.80 10.10 2.71
N SER A 718 36.00 10.16 2.11
CA SER A 718 36.76 11.40 1.97
C SER A 718 35.86 12.46 1.32
N SER A 719 35.82 13.67 1.86
CA SER A 719 34.99 14.75 1.31
C SER A 719 35.33 14.97 -0.17
N PHE A 720 34.34 14.85 -1.05
CA PHE A 720 34.47 15.39 -2.41
C PHE A 720 34.66 16.92 -2.27
N PRO A 721 35.51 17.56 -3.10
CA PRO A 721 35.62 19.02 -3.09
C PRO A 721 34.23 19.61 -3.28
N GLN A 722 33.81 20.49 -2.37
CA GLN A 722 32.55 21.21 -2.49
C GLN A 722 32.51 21.89 -3.87
N PRO A 723 31.37 21.86 -4.59
CA PRO A 723 31.16 22.82 -5.65
C PRO A 723 31.33 24.21 -5.02
N ALA A 724 32.16 25.06 -5.63
CA ALA A 724 32.40 26.41 -5.16
C ALA A 724 31.05 27.11 -4.92
N THR A 725 30.75 27.43 -3.66
CA THR A 725 29.71 28.38 -3.31
C THR A 725 30.05 29.70 -3.98
N ARG A 726 29.40 30.00 -5.11
CA ARG A 726 29.41 31.37 -5.62
C ARG A 726 28.69 32.21 -4.58
N GLN A 727 29.42 33.16 -4.00
CA GLN A 727 28.87 34.23 -3.21
C GLN A 727 27.72 34.87 -3.99
N GLU A 728 26.53 34.87 -3.41
CA GLU A 728 25.47 35.79 -3.81
C GLU A 728 26.03 37.20 -3.57
N ALA A 729 26.15 37.97 -4.66
CA ALA A 729 26.41 39.40 -4.61
C ALA A 729 25.13 40.11 -4.12
N PRO A 730 25.26 41.28 -3.47
CA PRO A 730 24.33 41.82 -2.47
C PRO A 730 22.91 42.10 -2.94
#